data_AF-W6ZE12-F1
#
_entry.id   AF-W6ZE12-F1
#
_cell.length_a   1.000
_cell.length_b   1.000
_cell.length_c   1.000
_cell.angle_alpha   90.00
_cell.angle_beta   90.00
_cell.angle_gamma   90.00
#
_symmetry.space_group_name_H-M   'P 1'
#
loop_
_entity.id
_entity.type
_entity.pdbx_description
1 polymer ?
#
loop_
_entity_poly.entity_id
_entity_poly.type
_entity_poly.pdbx_seq_one_letter_code
_entity_poly.pdbx_strand_id
1 'polypeptide(L)'
;MQVSEGAPAHGAVAHLLPQTYKRLVSEWLEEDTPSFDYGGFVVGEEVSEAKLLGKSEGIVAGVPFFDEVFRQLGCTVEWHVKEGTSFQPITHCATVRGPVRHLLLGERVALNTLARCSGIATKSHRLLTLLRGAGYPNILAGTRKTTPGFRLVEKYGMLVGGVDAHRVDLSAMTMLKDNHIVAAGSITNAVKAAKAAGGFAIKVEVECQSFEEADEAIAAGADIVMLDNFTPEGVQVAAKDLKDKWGRGVGDRKQFLVEVSGGLTEHNVEKYVCGDIDIVSTSSIHQGVPHVDFSLKIVPKSKKTLTILSLPLLTTAHPMPTPNTTNPTTYTLIDDLSSKNFFPSFSLFSSPDPTNGFVQYQNLSSAASASLLGYLSPTNSIYLGVDHTTKSTSGRASLRLESNKSWNRGLLVADIRHMPASQCGVWPAFWMLSDSKAWPEGGEIDILEGVNEARGNAVTLHTSAGCVVDNSTGAGEFTGTMVTGDCDVDASGQGKNAGCSIRAPESGKAKSPSYGTSFNEAKGGVYAMEWMESSISVWFFPRDSQGYTEFFSQENATAVAAPDPSIWGPPMARFSGSGCDFSERFVDMKIVFNTAFCGEWAGKVWDEECAERTGVETCEEYVRENSDAFREAYWEVEGLCWFQKS
;
A
#
# COMPACT_ATOMS: atom_id res chain seq x y z
N MET A 1 20.56 16.37 19.21
CA MET A 1 21.71 17.04 18.56
C MET A 1 21.97 16.25 17.28
N GLN A 2 21.89 16.87 16.10
CA GLN A 2 22.02 16.13 14.85
C GLN A 2 23.47 15.65 14.69
N VAL A 3 23.69 14.34 14.76
CA VAL A 3 25.03 13.76 14.58
C VAL A 3 25.37 13.87 13.09
N SER A 4 26.35 14.70 12.76
CA SER A 4 26.95 14.73 11.43
C SER A 4 28.23 13.90 11.47
N GLU A 5 28.17 12.71 10.89
CA GLU A 5 29.29 11.77 10.76
C GLU A 5 29.31 11.18 9.33
N GLY A 6 30.32 10.39 9.01
CA GLY A 6 30.51 9.86 7.66
C GLY A 6 30.84 10.95 6.63
N ALA A 7 30.46 10.74 5.36
CA ALA A 7 30.73 11.70 4.28
C ALA A 7 30.21 13.14 4.56
N PRO A 8 29.00 13.34 5.15
CA PRO A 8 28.50 14.67 5.50
C PRO A 8 29.41 15.48 6.44
N ALA A 9 30.23 14.82 7.27
CA ALA A 9 31.14 15.50 8.20
C ALA A 9 32.37 16.12 7.50
N HIS A 10 32.63 15.75 6.23
CA HIS A 10 33.84 16.12 5.51
C HIS A 10 33.59 17.04 4.29
N GLY A 11 32.33 17.23 3.88
CA GLY A 11 32.00 18.10 2.76
C GLY A 11 30.61 17.84 2.17
N ALA A 12 30.34 18.41 1.00
CA ALA A 12 29.11 18.16 0.27
C ALA A 12 29.16 16.79 -0.41
N VAL A 13 28.26 15.88 0.00
CA VAL A 13 28.16 14.51 -0.53
C VAL A 13 27.97 14.51 -2.06
N ALA A 14 27.27 15.52 -2.60
CA ALA A 14 27.07 15.74 -4.03
C ALA A 14 28.38 15.73 -4.86
N HIS A 15 29.51 16.11 -4.27
CA HIS A 15 30.81 16.12 -4.97
C HIS A 15 31.35 14.71 -5.28
N LEU A 16 30.77 13.66 -4.67
CA LEU A 16 31.12 12.27 -4.94
C LEU A 16 30.38 11.69 -6.16
N LEU A 17 29.36 12.39 -6.68
CA LEU A 17 28.56 11.86 -7.78
C LEU A 17 29.40 11.74 -9.07
N PRO A 18 29.35 10.58 -9.75
CA PRO A 18 30.04 10.41 -11.03
C PRO A 18 29.34 11.25 -12.10
N GLN A 19 30.08 11.79 -13.07
CA GLN A 19 29.51 12.64 -14.14
C GLN A 19 28.35 11.99 -14.91
N THR A 20 28.26 10.66 -14.92
CA THR A 20 27.18 9.89 -15.54
C THR A 20 25.80 10.11 -14.91
N TYR A 21 25.71 10.64 -13.68
CA TYR A 21 24.41 10.82 -13.00
C TYR A 21 23.46 11.72 -13.80
N LYS A 22 23.98 12.72 -14.53
CA LYS A 22 23.17 13.61 -15.37
C LYS A 22 22.52 12.86 -16.53
N ARG A 23 23.23 11.89 -17.11
CA ARG A 23 22.68 11.02 -18.16
C ARG A 23 21.57 10.13 -17.63
N LEU A 24 21.70 9.61 -16.40
CA LEU A 24 20.62 8.84 -15.77
C LEU A 24 19.35 9.68 -15.63
N VAL A 25 19.47 10.96 -15.27
CA VAL A 25 18.31 11.86 -15.20
C VAL A 25 17.67 12.06 -16.57
N SER A 26 18.46 12.16 -17.64
CA SER A 26 17.93 12.22 -19.00
C SER A 26 17.17 10.94 -19.36
N GLU A 27 17.73 9.77 -19.03
CA GLU A 27 17.09 8.46 -19.26
C GLU A 27 15.76 8.34 -18.49
N TRP A 28 15.65 8.88 -17.28
CA TRP A 28 14.40 8.89 -16.51
C TRP A 28 13.33 9.83 -17.10
N LEU A 29 13.74 10.98 -17.63
CA LEU A 29 12.82 11.88 -18.35
C LEU A 29 12.33 11.27 -19.66
N GLU A 30 13.22 10.57 -20.39
CA GLU A 30 12.86 9.83 -21.60
C GLU A 30 11.92 8.66 -21.30
N GLU A 31 12.13 7.95 -20.18
CA GLU A 31 11.23 6.88 -19.70
C GLU A 31 9.82 7.40 -19.40
N ASP A 32 9.69 8.55 -18.74
CA ASP A 32 8.41 9.10 -18.30
C ASP A 32 7.67 9.86 -19.42
N THR A 33 8.36 10.22 -20.51
CA THR A 33 7.75 10.85 -21.70
C THR A 33 8.38 10.33 -22.99
N PRO A 34 8.15 9.06 -23.36
CA PRO A 34 8.72 8.46 -24.56
C PRO A 34 7.99 8.87 -25.84
N SER A 35 6.85 9.56 -25.74
CA SER A 35 6.01 9.97 -26.88
C SER A 35 5.58 11.43 -26.76
N PHE A 36 4.31 11.72 -26.45
CA PHE A 36 3.77 13.08 -26.39
C PHE A 36 3.37 13.45 -24.96
N ASP A 37 3.71 14.67 -24.54
CA ASP A 37 3.26 15.27 -23.28
C ASP A 37 1.96 16.07 -23.49
N TYR A 38 0.83 15.36 -23.48
CA TYR A 38 -0.49 15.98 -23.63
C TYR A 38 -0.84 16.88 -22.43
N GLY A 39 -0.40 16.51 -21.22
CA GLY A 39 -0.63 17.30 -20.01
C GLY A 39 0.05 18.67 -20.08
N GLY A 40 1.32 18.68 -20.49
CA GLY A 40 2.08 19.90 -20.77
C GLY A 40 1.47 20.77 -21.86
N PHE A 41 0.91 20.15 -22.92
CA PHE A 41 0.19 20.90 -23.96
C PHE A 41 -1.01 21.67 -23.39
N VAL A 42 -1.81 21.03 -22.52
CA VAL A 42 -3.01 21.65 -21.93
C VAL A 42 -2.68 22.88 -21.09
N VAL A 43 -1.57 22.85 -20.34
CA VAL A 43 -1.21 23.93 -19.42
C VAL A 43 -0.38 25.05 -20.05
N GLY A 44 0.24 24.79 -21.21
CA GLY A 44 1.01 25.78 -21.97
C GLY A 44 2.36 26.16 -21.34
N GLU A 45 2.92 27.27 -21.81
CA GLU A 45 4.32 27.67 -21.51
C GLU A 45 4.45 28.81 -20.50
N GLU A 46 3.36 29.25 -19.88
CA GLU A 46 3.42 30.37 -18.95
C GLU A 46 4.34 30.05 -17.77
N VAL A 47 5.20 31.00 -17.40
CA VAL A 47 6.08 30.85 -16.23
C VAL A 47 5.22 30.81 -14.97
N SER A 48 5.45 29.80 -14.15
CA SER A 48 4.75 29.58 -12.89
C SER A 48 5.74 29.20 -11.78
N GLU A 49 5.21 29.06 -10.57
CA GLU A 49 5.93 28.62 -9.38
C GLU A 49 5.27 27.36 -8.82
N ALA A 50 6.08 26.40 -8.41
CA ALA A 50 5.65 25.20 -7.70
C ALA A 50 6.37 25.06 -6.36
N LYS A 51 5.64 24.70 -5.31
CA LYS A 51 6.18 24.47 -3.96
C LYS A 51 6.35 22.99 -3.70
N LEU A 52 7.58 22.57 -3.41
CA LEU A 52 7.89 21.24 -2.91
C LEU A 52 7.56 21.18 -1.42
N LEU A 53 6.57 20.37 -1.06
CA LEU A 53 6.09 20.18 0.31
C LEU A 53 6.45 18.77 0.78
N GLY A 54 7.23 18.67 1.86
CA GLY A 54 7.45 17.43 2.60
C GLY A 54 6.25 17.15 3.51
N LYS A 55 5.58 16.01 3.28
CA LYS A 55 4.29 15.61 3.87
C LYS A 55 4.40 14.43 4.84
N SER A 56 5.54 13.76 4.90
CA SER A 56 5.91 12.87 6.01
C SER A 56 7.19 13.35 6.68
N GLU A 57 7.45 12.93 7.91
CA GLU A 57 8.75 13.19 8.54
C GLU A 57 9.88 12.47 7.77
N GLY A 58 11.08 13.05 7.80
CA GLY A 58 12.24 12.44 7.15
C GLY A 58 13.43 13.39 7.04
N ILE A 59 14.47 12.93 6.34
CA ILE A 59 15.66 13.69 5.96
C ILE A 59 15.60 13.98 4.47
N VAL A 60 15.77 15.26 4.08
CA VAL A 60 15.90 15.61 2.66
C VAL A 60 17.22 15.05 2.13
N ALA A 61 17.13 14.14 1.15
CA ALA A 61 18.28 13.61 0.42
C ALA A 61 17.91 13.38 -1.05
N GLY A 62 18.86 13.63 -1.94
CA GLY A 62 18.68 13.51 -3.39
C GLY A 62 18.58 14.85 -4.11
N VAL A 63 18.99 15.94 -3.44
CA VAL A 63 18.98 17.31 -3.97
C VAL A 63 19.66 17.40 -5.35
N PRO A 64 20.86 16.81 -5.58
CA PRO A 64 21.51 16.93 -6.89
C PRO A 64 20.72 16.29 -8.04
N PHE A 65 19.92 15.25 -7.76
CA PHE A 65 19.10 14.59 -8.78
C PHE A 65 17.83 15.40 -9.06
N PHE A 66 17.18 15.91 -8.02
CA PHE A 66 16.01 16.79 -8.15
C PHE A 66 16.36 18.07 -8.92
N ASP A 67 17.49 18.70 -8.58
CA ASP A 67 17.98 19.89 -9.27
C ASP A 67 18.28 19.60 -10.74
N GLU A 68 18.90 18.46 -11.01
CA GLU A 68 19.27 18.06 -12.37
C GLU A 68 18.05 17.82 -13.27
N VAL A 69 16.96 17.24 -12.74
CA VAL A 69 15.69 17.08 -13.47
C VAL A 69 15.19 18.43 -13.97
N PHE A 70 15.02 19.38 -13.03
CA PHE A 70 14.49 20.69 -13.39
C PHE A 70 15.46 21.53 -14.20
N ARG A 71 16.77 21.37 -14.00
CA ARG A 71 17.80 22.03 -14.81
C ARG A 71 17.74 21.61 -16.27
N GLN A 72 17.55 20.31 -16.56
CA GLN A 72 17.42 19.83 -17.94
C GLN A 72 16.16 20.35 -18.64
N LEU A 73 15.11 20.63 -17.86
CA LEU A 73 13.86 21.21 -18.34
C LEU A 73 13.86 22.76 -18.37
N GLY A 74 14.99 23.42 -18.08
CA GLY A 74 15.07 24.89 -18.09
C GLY A 74 14.40 25.59 -16.91
N CYS A 75 14.11 24.85 -15.84
CA CYS A 75 13.56 25.36 -14.58
C CYS A 75 14.68 25.68 -13.57
N THR A 76 14.37 26.48 -12.55
CA THR A 76 15.26 26.80 -11.43
C THR A 76 14.69 26.28 -10.12
N VAL A 77 15.53 25.76 -9.23
CA VAL A 77 15.15 25.27 -7.89
C VAL A 77 15.80 26.14 -6.82
N GLU A 78 15.02 26.55 -5.82
CA GLU A 78 15.44 27.26 -4.62
C GLU A 78 15.11 26.42 -3.40
N TRP A 79 16.13 25.95 -2.65
CA TRP A 79 15.93 25.13 -1.46
C TRP A 79 15.78 25.96 -0.19
N HIS A 80 14.78 25.61 0.62
CA HIS A 80 14.49 26.20 1.94
C HIS A 80 14.93 25.30 3.09
N VAL A 81 15.30 24.06 2.78
CA VAL A 81 15.82 23.06 3.71
C VAL A 81 17.19 22.58 3.21
N LYS A 82 18.15 22.42 4.12
CA LYS A 82 19.49 21.94 3.78
C LYS A 82 19.48 20.41 3.61
N GLU A 83 20.15 19.89 2.58
CA GLU A 83 20.30 18.44 2.42
C GLU A 83 20.93 17.79 3.67
N GLY A 84 20.44 16.60 4.03
CA GLY A 84 20.86 15.88 5.22
C GLY A 84 20.20 16.38 6.51
N THR A 85 19.33 17.39 6.46
CA THR A 85 18.56 17.83 7.64
C THR A 85 17.20 17.14 7.76
N SER A 86 16.83 16.80 8.99
CA SER A 86 15.51 16.26 9.31
C SER A 86 14.44 17.36 9.27
N PHE A 87 13.24 17.03 8.84
CA PHE A 87 12.09 17.92 8.86
C PHE A 87 10.82 17.19 9.33
N GLN A 88 9.79 17.96 9.68
CA GLN A 88 8.48 17.47 10.13
C GLN A 88 7.38 17.93 9.17
N PRO A 89 6.33 17.14 8.95
CA PRO A 89 5.28 17.52 8.02
C PRO A 89 4.34 18.58 8.63
N ILE A 90 3.79 19.52 7.86
CA ILE A 90 4.08 19.83 6.45
C ILE A 90 5.20 20.88 6.39
N THR A 91 6.29 20.59 5.69
CA THR A 91 7.41 21.54 5.50
C THR A 91 7.52 21.98 4.04
N HIS A 92 7.70 23.28 3.81
CA HIS A 92 8.06 23.79 2.48
C HIS A 92 9.56 23.61 2.25
N CYS A 93 9.93 22.60 1.46
CA CYS A 93 11.32 22.18 1.29
C CYS A 93 12.05 22.96 0.19
N ALA A 94 11.37 23.25 -0.92
CA ALA A 94 11.94 23.98 -2.04
C ALA A 94 10.87 24.68 -2.89
N THR A 95 11.29 25.62 -3.72
CA THR A 95 10.46 26.27 -4.73
C THR A 95 11.07 26.10 -6.11
N VAL A 96 10.26 25.62 -7.06
CA VAL A 96 10.66 25.41 -8.46
C VAL A 96 9.97 26.44 -9.35
N ARG A 97 10.70 27.05 -10.28
CA ARG A 97 10.18 28.08 -11.20
C ARG A 97 10.56 27.80 -12.63
N GLY A 98 9.63 28.01 -13.55
CA GLY A 98 9.81 27.75 -14.98
C GLY A 98 8.46 27.68 -15.71
N PRO A 99 8.45 27.39 -17.02
CA PRO A 99 7.23 27.14 -17.76
C PRO A 99 6.39 26.04 -17.09
N VAL A 100 5.08 26.26 -16.91
CA VAL A 100 4.21 25.33 -16.17
C VAL A 100 4.25 23.91 -16.75
N ARG A 101 4.29 23.75 -18.08
CA ARG A 101 4.50 22.44 -18.71
C ARG A 101 5.77 21.73 -18.26
N HIS A 102 6.87 22.46 -18.06
CA HIS A 102 8.15 21.90 -17.61
C HIS A 102 8.16 21.58 -16.12
N LEU A 103 7.42 22.35 -15.31
CA LEU A 103 7.22 22.04 -13.90
C LEU A 103 6.49 20.69 -13.75
N LEU A 104 5.42 20.48 -14.52
CA LEU A 104 4.63 19.26 -14.48
C LEU A 104 5.33 18.07 -15.14
N LEU A 105 6.04 18.28 -16.26
CA LEU A 105 6.84 17.25 -16.93
C LEU A 105 7.93 16.68 -16.01
N GLY A 106 8.60 17.53 -15.22
CA GLY A 106 9.64 17.11 -14.28
C GLY A 106 9.11 16.58 -12.94
N GLU A 107 7.84 16.84 -12.61
CA GLU A 107 7.28 16.60 -11.28
C GLU A 107 7.48 15.16 -10.82
N ARG A 108 7.01 14.19 -11.62
CA ARG A 108 6.95 12.79 -11.19
C ARG A 108 8.33 12.19 -11.02
N VAL A 109 9.22 12.41 -11.99
CA VAL A 109 10.62 11.94 -11.96
C VAL A 109 11.37 12.53 -10.77
N ALA A 110 11.24 13.85 -10.54
CA ALA A 110 11.91 14.54 -9.44
C ALA A 110 11.40 14.06 -8.08
N LEU A 111 10.08 13.97 -7.88
CA LEU A 111 9.47 13.51 -6.64
C LEU A 111 9.80 12.05 -6.35
N ASN A 112 9.68 11.16 -7.33
CA ASN A 112 9.98 9.73 -7.18
C ASN A 112 11.44 9.49 -6.77
N THR A 113 12.36 10.28 -7.33
CA THR A 113 13.79 10.18 -7.04
C THR A 113 14.11 10.69 -5.64
N LEU A 114 13.63 11.89 -5.31
CA LEU A 114 13.84 12.54 -4.02
C LEU A 114 13.22 11.73 -2.87
N ALA A 115 11.99 11.24 -3.05
CA ALA A 115 11.23 10.48 -2.05
C ALA A 115 11.96 9.19 -1.64
N ARG A 116 12.47 8.43 -2.61
CA ARG A 116 13.24 7.20 -2.36
C ARG A 116 14.58 7.49 -1.70
N CYS A 117 15.33 8.47 -2.23
CA CYS A 117 16.63 8.84 -1.67
C CYS A 117 16.50 9.33 -0.22
N SER A 118 15.49 10.15 0.05
CA SER A 118 15.15 10.67 1.38
C SER A 118 14.71 9.56 2.35
N GLY A 119 13.93 8.59 1.89
CA GLY A 119 13.54 7.41 2.70
C GLY A 119 14.76 6.63 3.18
N ILE A 120 15.70 6.35 2.28
CA ILE A 120 16.95 5.66 2.58
C ILE A 120 17.80 6.47 3.57
N ALA A 121 18.02 7.75 3.31
CA ALA A 121 18.77 8.61 4.22
C ALA A 121 18.15 8.65 5.64
N THR A 122 16.82 8.71 5.71
CA THR A 122 16.07 8.69 6.98
C THR A 122 16.30 7.38 7.74
N LYS A 123 16.14 6.23 7.07
CA LYS A 123 16.31 4.91 7.69
C LYS A 123 17.76 4.65 8.10
N SER A 124 18.71 5.03 7.25
CA SER A 124 20.15 5.00 7.55
C SER A 124 20.47 5.80 8.81
N HIS A 125 20.02 7.06 8.88
CA HIS A 125 20.28 7.92 10.03
C HIS A 125 19.64 7.39 11.32
N ARG A 126 18.43 6.81 11.21
CA ARG A 126 17.71 6.24 12.36
C ARG A 126 18.45 5.05 12.96
N LEU A 127 18.84 4.08 12.13
CA LEU A 127 19.60 2.92 12.61
C LEU A 127 20.98 3.32 13.14
N LEU A 128 21.63 4.30 12.51
CA LEU A 128 22.90 4.83 12.99
C LEU A 128 22.77 5.47 14.38
N THR A 129 21.73 6.30 14.57
CA THR A 129 21.44 6.92 15.88
C THR A 129 21.19 5.87 16.95
N LEU A 130 20.47 4.80 16.62
CA LEU A 130 20.21 3.67 17.51
C LEU A 130 21.51 2.98 17.93
N LEU A 131 22.41 2.69 16.98
CA LEU A 131 23.72 2.11 17.28
C LEU A 131 24.59 3.01 18.16
N ARG A 132 24.59 4.33 17.93
CA ARG A 132 25.29 5.29 18.80
C ARG A 132 24.69 5.31 20.21
N GLY A 133 23.36 5.22 20.32
CA GLY A 133 22.64 5.08 21.59
C GLY A 133 23.00 3.80 22.36
N ALA A 134 23.26 2.70 21.63
CA ALA A 134 23.76 1.44 22.18
C ALA A 134 25.26 1.45 22.52
N GLY A 135 25.95 2.58 22.33
CA GLY A 135 27.38 2.72 22.63
C GLY A 135 28.30 2.06 21.59
N TYR A 136 27.79 1.72 20.40
CA TYR A 136 28.60 1.22 19.28
C TYR A 136 29.16 2.40 18.48
N PRO A 137 30.48 2.65 18.47
CA PRO A 137 31.07 3.81 17.80
C PRO A 137 31.53 3.52 16.36
N ASN A 138 31.47 2.26 15.92
CA ASN A 138 32.07 1.84 14.66
C ASN A 138 31.09 1.97 13.48
N ILE A 139 31.41 1.34 12.35
CA ILE A 139 30.81 1.62 11.05
C ILE A 139 29.45 0.91 10.91
N LEU A 140 28.42 1.66 10.53
CA LEU A 140 27.23 1.09 9.90
C LEU A 140 27.43 1.18 8.38
N ALA A 141 27.06 0.12 7.66
CA ALA A 141 27.21 0.03 6.22
C ALA A 141 25.94 -0.51 5.52
N GLY A 142 25.71 -0.08 4.29
CA GLY A 142 24.71 -0.65 3.40
C GLY A 142 25.17 -1.95 2.73
N THR A 143 24.50 -2.35 1.64
CA THR A 143 24.88 -3.54 0.87
C THR A 143 24.70 -3.31 -0.64
N ARG A 144 24.95 -4.31 -1.48
CA ARG A 144 24.66 -4.27 -2.92
C ARG A 144 23.25 -4.75 -3.30
N LYS A 145 22.37 -5.01 -2.31
CA LYS A 145 20.96 -5.41 -2.52
C LYS A 145 20.07 -4.21 -2.89
N THR A 146 20.49 -3.51 -3.92
CA THR A 146 19.95 -2.23 -4.40
C THR A 146 19.07 -2.44 -5.62
N THR A 147 18.11 -1.56 -5.87
CA THR A 147 17.26 -1.61 -7.07
C THR A 147 18.11 -1.57 -8.36
N PRO A 148 17.93 -2.51 -9.31
CA PRO A 148 18.63 -2.45 -10.60
C PRO A 148 18.38 -1.11 -11.32
N GLY A 149 19.43 -0.49 -11.84
CA GLY A 149 19.35 0.83 -12.48
C GLY A 149 19.37 2.04 -11.52
N PHE A 150 18.99 1.87 -10.24
CA PHE A 150 18.82 2.98 -9.30
C PHE A 150 19.87 3.04 -8.17
N ARG A 151 20.85 2.14 -8.20
CA ARG A 151 21.90 2.00 -7.16
C ARG A 151 22.59 3.31 -6.77
N LEU A 152 22.89 4.19 -7.74
CA LEU A 152 23.61 5.43 -7.46
C LEU A 152 22.84 6.32 -6.48
N VAL A 153 21.53 6.44 -6.66
CA VAL A 153 20.66 7.24 -5.79
C VAL A 153 20.55 6.60 -4.40
N GLU A 154 20.40 5.29 -4.34
CA GLU A 154 20.28 4.58 -3.06
C GLU A 154 21.57 4.67 -2.23
N LYS A 155 22.73 4.51 -2.87
CA LYS A 155 24.04 4.68 -2.22
C LYS A 155 24.27 6.13 -1.79
N TYR A 156 23.83 7.09 -2.59
CA TYR A 156 23.86 8.50 -2.21
C TYR A 156 23.01 8.78 -0.96
N GLY A 157 21.80 8.21 -0.88
CA GLY A 157 20.94 8.29 0.28
C GLY A 157 21.61 7.76 1.56
N MET A 158 22.30 6.61 1.48
CA MET A 158 23.07 6.06 2.62
C MET A 158 24.12 7.05 3.12
N LEU A 159 24.90 7.63 2.20
CA LEU A 159 25.95 8.60 2.53
C LEU A 159 25.37 9.85 3.18
N VAL A 160 24.27 10.40 2.65
CA VAL A 160 23.58 11.56 3.24
C VAL A 160 23.04 11.23 4.65
N GLY A 161 22.58 10.00 4.87
CA GLY A 161 22.18 9.50 6.19
C GLY A 161 23.32 9.31 7.19
N GLY A 162 24.58 9.51 6.77
CA GLY A 162 25.78 9.36 7.60
C GLY A 162 26.37 7.95 7.61
N VAL A 163 25.87 7.05 6.77
CA VAL A 163 26.20 5.62 6.75
C VAL A 163 27.16 5.30 5.61
N ASP A 164 28.05 4.32 5.81
CA ASP A 164 28.95 3.86 4.75
C ASP A 164 28.14 3.19 3.63
N ALA A 165 28.39 3.60 2.39
CA ALA A 165 27.70 3.03 1.24
C ALA A 165 28.03 1.54 1.04
N HIS A 166 29.10 1.03 1.66
CA HIS A 166 29.77 -0.22 1.33
C HIS A 166 30.30 -0.19 -0.13
N ARG A 167 30.91 -1.28 -0.60
CA ARG A 167 31.30 -1.40 -2.01
C ARG A 167 30.13 -1.06 -2.95
N VAL A 168 30.39 -0.21 -3.93
CA VAL A 168 29.38 0.28 -4.88
C VAL A 168 29.06 -0.80 -5.93
N ASP A 169 30.08 -1.52 -6.40
CA ASP A 169 29.95 -2.56 -7.42
C ASP A 169 30.98 -3.68 -7.22
N LEU A 170 31.11 -4.57 -8.21
CA LEU A 170 32.05 -5.69 -8.17
C LEU A 170 33.51 -5.29 -8.41
N SER A 171 33.76 -4.08 -8.92
CA SER A 171 35.10 -3.56 -9.21
C SER A 171 35.72 -2.82 -8.01
N ALA A 172 34.90 -2.32 -7.09
CA ALA A 172 35.36 -1.53 -5.94
C ALA A 172 36.03 -2.37 -4.85
N MET A 173 35.57 -3.62 -4.63
CA MET A 173 36.12 -4.53 -3.63
C MET A 173 35.77 -5.98 -3.96
N THR A 174 36.74 -6.88 -3.83
CA THR A 174 36.54 -8.32 -4.01
C THR A 174 35.90 -8.90 -2.75
N MET A 175 34.63 -9.32 -2.84
CA MET A 175 33.96 -10.07 -1.76
C MET A 175 33.80 -11.51 -2.23
N LEU A 176 34.43 -12.43 -1.51
CA LEU A 176 34.32 -13.86 -1.71
C LEU A 176 33.19 -14.38 -0.84
N LYS A 177 32.29 -15.15 -1.46
CA LYS A 177 31.12 -15.78 -0.83
C LYS A 177 31.26 -17.29 -0.88
N ASP A 178 30.39 -18.00 -0.19
CA ASP A 178 30.19 -19.46 -0.25
C ASP A 178 30.45 -20.08 -1.64
N ASN A 179 29.79 -19.56 -2.68
CA ASN A 179 29.88 -20.06 -4.05
C ASN A 179 31.28 -19.87 -4.67
N HIS A 180 31.97 -18.79 -4.31
CA HIS A 180 33.35 -18.55 -4.76
C HIS A 180 34.32 -19.51 -4.09
N ILE A 181 34.11 -19.78 -2.80
CA ILE A 181 34.94 -20.71 -2.02
C ILE A 181 34.79 -22.12 -2.57
N VAL A 182 33.55 -22.57 -2.83
CA VAL A 182 33.28 -23.87 -3.47
C VAL A 182 33.97 -23.97 -4.84
N ALA A 183 33.86 -22.95 -5.68
CA ALA A 183 34.47 -22.94 -7.00
C ALA A 183 36.01 -22.93 -6.97
N ALA A 184 36.61 -22.28 -5.98
CA ALA A 184 38.07 -22.20 -5.81
C ALA A 184 38.67 -23.40 -5.03
N GLY A 185 37.82 -24.24 -4.44
CA GLY A 185 38.18 -25.43 -3.67
C GLY A 185 38.61 -25.17 -2.22
N SER A 186 38.99 -23.95 -1.84
CA SER A 186 39.23 -23.55 -0.45
C SER A 186 39.22 -22.02 -0.28
N ILE A 187 39.05 -21.55 0.96
CA ILE A 187 39.14 -20.13 1.32
C ILE A 187 40.54 -19.61 1.01
N THR A 188 41.57 -20.34 1.42
CA THR A 188 42.98 -19.96 1.17
C THR A 188 43.27 -19.74 -0.31
N ASN A 189 42.78 -20.62 -1.19
CA ASN A 189 42.99 -20.48 -2.63
C ASN A 189 42.24 -19.28 -3.20
N ALA A 190 40.98 -19.09 -2.78
CA ALA A 190 40.15 -17.97 -3.22
C ALA A 190 40.78 -16.62 -2.82
N VAL A 191 41.24 -16.48 -1.57
CA VAL A 191 41.88 -15.26 -1.06
C VAL A 191 43.20 -14.98 -1.80
N LYS A 192 44.05 -15.98 -2.00
CA LYS A 192 45.31 -15.81 -2.74
C LYS A 192 45.07 -15.39 -4.19
N ALA A 193 44.09 -15.99 -4.86
CA ALA A 193 43.71 -15.61 -6.22
C ALA A 193 43.17 -14.17 -6.27
N ALA A 194 42.30 -13.79 -5.33
CA ALA A 194 41.77 -12.44 -5.21
C ALA A 194 42.87 -11.39 -4.98
N LYS A 195 43.83 -11.66 -4.08
CA LYS A 195 44.98 -10.79 -3.83
C LYS A 195 45.92 -10.69 -5.03
N ALA A 196 46.14 -11.78 -5.75
CA ALA A 196 46.95 -11.77 -6.97
C ALA A 196 46.31 -10.93 -8.08
N ALA A 197 44.98 -10.96 -8.21
CA ALA A 197 44.24 -10.20 -9.22
C ALA A 197 44.05 -8.73 -8.85
N GLY A 198 43.68 -8.43 -7.60
CA GLY A 198 43.39 -7.07 -7.11
C GLY A 198 44.63 -6.27 -6.69
N GLY A 199 45.76 -6.95 -6.47
CA GLY A 199 47.00 -6.33 -6.00
C GLY A 199 46.84 -5.68 -4.63
N PHE A 200 47.62 -4.62 -4.37
CA PHE A 200 47.60 -3.90 -3.09
C PHE A 200 46.44 -2.90 -2.95
N ALA A 201 45.75 -2.58 -4.06
CA ALA A 201 44.77 -1.49 -4.11
C ALA A 201 43.33 -1.94 -3.80
N ILE A 202 43.00 -3.21 -4.09
CA ILE A 202 41.65 -3.76 -3.92
C ILE A 202 41.61 -4.61 -2.65
N LYS A 203 40.71 -4.24 -1.72
CA LYS A 203 40.46 -5.04 -0.52
C LYS A 203 39.80 -6.38 -0.87
N VAL A 204 40.10 -7.39 -0.06
CA VAL A 204 39.51 -8.73 -0.12
C VAL A 204 38.72 -8.97 1.15
N GLU A 205 37.41 -9.16 0.99
CA GLU A 205 36.48 -9.54 2.03
C GLU A 205 36.02 -10.98 1.83
N VAL A 206 35.85 -11.73 2.91
CA VAL A 206 35.36 -13.12 2.88
C VAL A 206 34.14 -13.29 3.78
N GLU A 207 33.04 -13.74 3.21
CA GLU A 207 31.85 -14.18 3.94
C GLU A 207 32.10 -15.56 4.56
N CYS A 208 31.99 -15.64 5.88
CA CYS A 208 32.33 -16.81 6.68
C CYS A 208 31.12 -17.22 7.54
N GLN A 209 30.82 -18.52 7.56
CA GLN A 209 29.72 -19.11 8.31
C GLN A 209 30.16 -19.75 9.64
N SER A 210 31.47 -19.81 9.89
CA SER A 210 32.05 -20.33 11.14
C SER A 210 33.31 -19.56 11.57
N PHE A 211 33.72 -19.78 12.82
CA PHE A 211 34.98 -19.23 13.33
C PHE A 211 36.18 -19.78 12.57
N GLU A 212 36.17 -21.06 12.22
CA GLU A 212 37.25 -21.74 11.50
C GLU A 212 37.45 -21.17 10.09
N GLU A 213 36.35 -20.83 9.41
CA GLU A 213 36.42 -20.18 8.09
C GLU A 213 37.01 -18.77 8.17
N ALA A 214 36.57 -17.99 9.16
CA ALA A 214 37.12 -16.65 9.39
C ALA A 214 38.61 -16.70 9.78
N ASP A 215 39.00 -17.70 10.58
CA ASP A 215 40.39 -17.96 10.96
C ASP A 215 41.27 -18.27 9.73
N GLU A 216 40.78 -19.14 8.83
CA GLU A 216 41.46 -19.47 7.57
C GLU A 216 41.57 -18.23 6.67
N ALA A 217 40.49 -17.44 6.55
CA ALA A 217 40.48 -16.23 5.72
C ALA A 217 41.52 -15.20 6.17
N ILE A 218 41.62 -14.95 7.49
CA ILE A 218 42.63 -14.03 8.05
C ILE A 218 44.05 -14.58 7.83
N ALA A 219 44.26 -15.89 8.05
CA ALA A 219 45.55 -16.53 7.82
C ALA A 219 45.99 -16.39 6.34
N ALA A 220 45.05 -16.49 5.41
CA ALA A 220 45.27 -16.33 3.97
C ALA A 220 45.46 -14.86 3.53
N GLY A 221 45.17 -13.89 4.40
CA GLY A 221 45.40 -12.46 4.18
C GLY A 221 44.17 -11.67 3.75
N ALA A 222 42.95 -12.11 4.07
CA ALA A 222 41.76 -11.29 3.90
C ALA A 222 41.88 -9.98 4.71
N ASP A 223 41.40 -8.88 4.13
CA ASP A 223 41.38 -7.56 4.80
C ASP A 223 40.15 -7.41 5.70
N ILE A 224 39.07 -8.12 5.36
CA ILE A 224 37.79 -8.11 6.07
C ILE A 224 37.26 -9.54 6.13
N VAL A 225 36.77 -9.96 7.30
CA VAL A 225 35.97 -11.18 7.45
C VAL A 225 34.56 -10.80 7.88
N MET A 226 33.57 -11.25 7.13
CA MET A 226 32.16 -11.06 7.41
C MET A 226 31.61 -12.33 8.07
N LEU A 227 31.17 -12.21 9.31
CA LEU A 227 30.47 -13.26 10.04
C LEU A 227 28.98 -13.20 9.66
N ASP A 228 28.54 -14.11 8.80
CA ASP A 228 27.17 -14.12 8.25
C ASP A 228 26.25 -15.06 9.03
N ASN A 229 25.08 -14.53 9.43
CA ASN A 229 24.00 -15.27 10.13
C ASN A 229 24.42 -15.96 11.44
N PHE A 230 25.42 -15.42 12.14
CA PHE A 230 25.75 -15.83 13.52
C PHE A 230 24.62 -15.45 14.48
N THR A 231 24.57 -16.10 15.65
CA THR A 231 23.74 -15.61 16.77
C THR A 231 24.39 -14.40 17.44
N PRO A 232 23.64 -13.55 18.18
CA PRO A 232 24.22 -12.43 18.92
C PRO A 232 25.38 -12.84 19.84
N GLU A 233 25.23 -13.94 20.58
CA GLU A 233 26.27 -14.43 21.49
C GLU A 233 27.45 -15.02 20.70
N GLY A 234 27.15 -15.76 19.62
CA GLY A 234 28.15 -16.40 18.79
C GLY A 234 29.06 -15.38 18.08
N VAL A 235 28.49 -14.30 17.54
CA VAL A 235 29.28 -13.28 16.84
C VAL A 235 30.20 -12.52 17.79
N GLN A 236 29.77 -12.23 19.01
CA GLN A 236 30.59 -11.51 20.00
C GLN A 236 31.79 -12.36 20.44
N VAL A 237 31.57 -13.65 20.69
CA VAL A 237 32.64 -14.60 21.03
C VAL A 237 33.62 -14.75 19.86
N ALA A 238 33.10 -15.01 18.65
CA ALA A 238 33.94 -15.18 17.47
C ALA A 238 34.76 -13.93 17.15
N ALA A 239 34.15 -12.73 17.15
CA ALA A 239 34.84 -11.47 16.90
C ALA A 239 35.96 -11.23 17.92
N LYS A 240 35.68 -11.42 19.21
CA LYS A 240 36.67 -11.28 20.28
C LYS A 240 37.84 -12.24 20.10
N ASP A 241 37.55 -13.51 19.85
CA ASP A 241 38.58 -14.56 19.74
C ASP A 241 39.44 -14.37 18.49
N LEU A 242 38.86 -13.93 17.36
CA LEU A 242 39.61 -13.56 16.16
C LEU A 242 40.53 -12.36 16.44
N LYS A 243 40.02 -11.31 17.11
CA LYS A 243 40.82 -10.13 17.48
C LYS A 243 41.93 -10.50 18.46
N ASP A 244 41.69 -11.38 19.43
CA ASP A 244 42.71 -11.84 20.38
C ASP A 244 43.80 -12.66 19.68
N LYS A 245 43.40 -13.59 18.80
CA LYS A 245 44.33 -14.46 18.07
C LYS A 245 45.19 -13.69 17.08
N TRP A 246 44.57 -12.89 16.21
CA TRP A 246 45.24 -12.27 15.07
C TRP A 246 45.57 -10.79 15.25
N GLY A 247 44.84 -10.04 16.08
CA GLY A 247 45.03 -8.60 16.24
C GLY A 247 45.86 -8.21 17.46
N ARG A 248 45.49 -8.71 18.65
CA ARG A 248 46.07 -8.35 19.96
C ARG A 248 47.17 -9.30 20.43
N GLY A 249 47.18 -10.56 19.98
CA GLY A 249 48.14 -11.60 20.36
C GLY A 249 49.62 -11.22 20.12
N VAL A 250 50.55 -11.97 20.72
CA VAL A 250 51.99 -11.62 20.75
C VAL A 250 52.78 -12.20 19.55
N GLY A 251 52.10 -12.79 18.55
CA GLY A 251 52.69 -13.48 17.39
C GLY A 251 52.55 -12.73 16.05
N ASP A 252 52.26 -13.46 14.97
CA ASP A 252 52.06 -12.95 13.60
C ASP A 252 50.78 -12.11 13.47
N ARG A 253 50.79 -10.91 14.04
CA ARG A 253 49.66 -9.98 13.99
C ARG A 253 49.26 -9.66 12.55
N LYS A 254 47.96 -9.65 12.30
CA LYS A 254 47.35 -9.24 11.03
C LYS A 254 46.44 -8.03 11.28
N GLN A 255 46.42 -7.11 10.32
CA GLN A 255 45.41 -6.04 10.29
C GLN A 255 44.23 -6.54 9.47
N PHE A 256 43.05 -6.58 10.08
CA PHE A 256 41.80 -6.99 9.45
C PHE A 256 40.61 -6.35 10.18
N LEU A 257 39.49 -6.26 9.48
CA LEU A 257 38.21 -5.84 10.04
C LEU A 257 37.26 -7.03 10.20
N VAL A 258 36.45 -6.99 11.24
CA VAL A 258 35.35 -7.92 11.47
C VAL A 258 34.05 -7.20 11.12
N GLU A 259 33.34 -7.77 10.16
CA GLU A 259 32.01 -7.35 9.76
C GLU A 259 30.97 -8.35 10.27
N VAL A 260 29.81 -7.88 10.72
CA VAL A 260 28.63 -8.70 10.98
C VAL A 260 27.51 -8.36 10.00
N SER A 261 26.88 -9.40 9.45
CA SER A 261 25.74 -9.28 8.54
C SER A 261 24.73 -10.42 8.73
N GLY A 262 23.61 -10.31 8.03
CA GLY A 262 22.54 -11.33 8.06
C GLY A 262 21.38 -10.98 9.01
N GLY A 263 20.20 -10.70 8.44
CA GLY A 263 18.96 -10.50 9.23
C GLY A 263 18.93 -9.30 10.19
N LEU A 264 19.90 -8.39 10.13
CA LEU A 264 20.00 -7.26 11.05
C LEU A 264 18.98 -6.16 10.72
N THR A 265 18.26 -5.70 11.73
CA THR A 265 17.22 -4.66 11.67
C THR A 265 17.32 -3.75 12.90
N GLU A 266 16.59 -2.64 12.90
CA GLU A 266 16.48 -1.76 14.08
C GLU A 266 15.97 -2.47 15.34
N HIS A 267 15.28 -3.60 15.21
CA HIS A 267 14.71 -4.31 16.35
C HIS A 267 15.69 -5.28 17.02
N ASN A 268 16.77 -5.67 16.34
CA ASN A 268 17.68 -6.70 16.84
C ASN A 268 19.16 -6.28 16.86
N VAL A 269 19.57 -5.26 16.10
CA VAL A 269 20.99 -4.95 15.86
C VAL A 269 21.80 -4.69 17.14
N GLU A 270 21.17 -4.12 18.18
CA GLU A 270 21.86 -3.77 19.44
C GLU A 270 22.49 -4.99 20.12
N LYS A 271 21.88 -6.17 19.96
CA LYS A 271 22.38 -7.41 20.56
C LYS A 271 23.61 -7.96 19.83
N TYR A 272 23.80 -7.58 18.57
CA TYR A 272 24.87 -8.09 17.72
C TYR A 272 26.17 -7.30 17.85
N VAL A 273 26.14 -6.10 18.43
CA VAL A 273 27.30 -5.20 18.43
C VAL A 273 28.11 -5.30 19.71
N CYS A 274 29.44 -5.27 19.57
CA CYS A 274 30.41 -5.15 20.65
C CYS A 274 31.66 -4.39 20.16
N GLY A 275 32.60 -4.11 21.07
CA GLY A 275 33.82 -3.36 20.74
C GLY A 275 34.78 -4.04 19.77
N ASP A 276 34.61 -5.35 19.54
CA ASP A 276 35.45 -6.15 18.63
C ASP A 276 34.89 -6.26 17.20
N ILE A 277 33.69 -5.74 16.94
CA ILE A 277 33.06 -5.70 15.62
C ILE A 277 33.28 -4.31 15.00
N ASP A 278 33.96 -4.25 13.86
CA ASP A 278 34.32 -2.97 13.22
C ASP A 278 33.23 -2.46 12.27
N ILE A 279 32.46 -3.38 11.66
CA ILE A 279 31.44 -3.04 10.67
C ILE A 279 30.16 -3.83 10.97
N VAL A 280 29.02 -3.14 10.94
CA VAL A 280 27.69 -3.74 10.84
C VAL A 280 27.16 -3.42 9.47
N SER A 281 26.82 -4.42 8.67
CA SER A 281 26.14 -4.20 7.39
C SER A 281 24.74 -4.77 7.36
N THR A 282 23.82 -4.02 6.75
CA THR A 282 22.45 -4.49 6.58
C THR A 282 21.80 -3.91 5.34
N SER A 283 20.93 -4.70 4.70
CA SER A 283 20.05 -4.18 3.66
C SER A 283 18.81 -3.48 4.21
N SER A 284 18.49 -3.60 5.50
CA SER A 284 17.27 -3.00 6.10
C SER A 284 17.25 -1.48 6.06
N ILE A 285 18.38 -0.83 5.78
CA ILE A 285 18.48 0.63 5.64
C ILE A 285 18.20 1.12 4.22
N HIS A 286 18.06 0.23 3.23
CA HIS A 286 17.81 0.63 1.84
C HIS A 286 16.86 -0.26 1.05
N GLN A 287 16.77 -1.54 1.38
CA GLN A 287 15.85 -2.48 0.77
C GLN A 287 14.50 -2.45 1.50
N GLY A 288 13.42 -2.21 0.76
CA GLY A 288 12.05 -2.18 1.34
C GLY A 288 11.79 -1.01 2.28
N VAL A 289 12.55 0.08 2.15
CA VAL A 289 12.41 1.27 3.01
C VAL A 289 11.25 2.14 2.54
N PRO A 290 10.36 2.59 3.45
CA PRO A 290 9.31 3.55 3.12
C PRO A 290 9.90 4.83 2.52
N HIS A 291 9.23 5.37 1.51
CA HIS A 291 9.60 6.65 0.93
C HIS A 291 9.17 7.81 1.84
N VAL A 292 9.84 8.96 1.72
CA VAL A 292 9.36 10.21 2.32
C VAL A 292 8.36 10.84 1.36
N ASP A 293 7.15 11.15 1.85
CA ASP A 293 6.08 11.74 1.04
C ASP A 293 6.42 13.20 0.73
N PHE A 294 6.54 13.51 -0.56
CA PHE A 294 6.68 14.86 -1.08
C PHE A 294 5.60 15.14 -2.11
N SER A 295 5.14 16.38 -2.17
CA SER A 295 4.28 16.86 -3.26
C SER A 295 4.84 18.13 -3.88
N LEU A 296 4.62 18.34 -5.17
CA LEU A 296 4.93 19.57 -5.86
C LEU A 296 3.61 20.28 -6.20
N LYS A 297 3.39 21.49 -5.67
CA LYS A 297 2.10 22.20 -5.81
C LYS A 297 2.28 23.51 -6.57
N ILE A 298 1.66 23.61 -7.74
CA ILE A 298 1.59 24.86 -8.51
C ILE A 298 0.87 25.93 -7.67
N VAL A 299 1.47 27.12 -7.59
CA VAL A 299 0.87 28.27 -6.90
C VAL A 299 -0.19 28.89 -7.82
N PRO A 300 -1.46 28.98 -7.40
CA PRO A 300 -2.51 29.60 -8.21
C PRO A 300 -2.20 31.07 -8.50
N LYS A 301 -2.49 31.52 -9.72
CA LYS A 301 -2.43 32.94 -10.05
C LYS A 301 -3.47 33.69 -9.21
N SER A 302 -3.10 34.85 -8.65
CA SER A 302 -4.10 35.77 -8.10
C SER A 302 -5.01 36.21 -9.25
N LYS A 303 -6.34 36.09 -9.06
CA LYS A 303 -7.31 36.59 -10.03
C LYS A 303 -7.05 38.09 -10.22
N LYS A 304 -6.58 38.50 -11.40
CA LYS A 304 -6.58 39.92 -11.78
C LYS A 304 -8.02 40.39 -11.75
N THR A 305 -8.34 41.29 -10.83
CA THR A 305 -9.64 41.97 -10.75
C THR A 305 -9.89 42.68 -12.08
N LEU A 306 -10.77 42.12 -12.92
CA LEU A 306 -11.22 42.77 -14.14
C LEU A 306 -12.09 43.96 -13.72
N THR A 307 -11.55 45.18 -13.86
CA THR A 307 -12.31 46.42 -13.70
C THR A 307 -13.21 46.58 -14.92
N ILE A 308 -14.48 46.17 -14.81
CA ILE A 308 -15.48 46.40 -15.85
C ILE A 308 -15.93 47.87 -15.74
N LEU A 309 -15.54 48.68 -16.70
CA LEU A 309 -16.11 50.01 -16.94
C LEU A 309 -17.59 49.87 -17.29
N SER A 310 -18.44 50.40 -16.42
CA SER A 310 -19.89 50.43 -16.55
C SER A 310 -20.35 51.43 -17.62
N LEU A 311 -21.11 50.96 -18.60
CA LEU A 311 -22.06 51.77 -19.37
C LEU A 311 -23.49 51.44 -18.93
N PRO A 312 -24.40 52.42 -18.79
CA PRO A 312 -25.75 52.18 -18.32
C PRO A 312 -26.64 51.78 -19.50
N LEU A 313 -27.40 50.69 -19.35
CA LEU A 313 -28.59 50.46 -20.15
C LEU A 313 -29.75 50.12 -19.23
N LEU A 314 -30.71 51.05 -19.15
CA LEU A 314 -32.04 50.81 -18.64
C LEU A 314 -32.71 49.74 -19.52
N THR A 315 -33.23 48.68 -18.92
CA THR A 315 -34.59 48.20 -19.21
C THR A 315 -35.08 47.24 -18.13
N THR A 316 -36.33 47.45 -17.77
CA THR A 316 -37.15 46.76 -16.80
C THR A 316 -37.44 45.30 -17.19
N ALA A 317 -37.20 44.35 -16.29
CA ALA A 317 -37.81 43.03 -16.30
C ALA A 317 -38.02 42.53 -14.86
N HIS A 318 -39.16 41.87 -14.64
CA HIS A 318 -39.70 41.44 -13.35
C HIS A 318 -38.79 40.44 -12.60
N PRO A 319 -38.89 40.35 -11.26
CA PRO A 319 -38.10 39.40 -10.48
C PRO A 319 -38.60 37.98 -10.73
N MET A 320 -37.78 37.15 -11.38
CA MET A 320 -37.88 35.70 -11.21
C MET A 320 -37.15 35.30 -9.92
N PRO A 321 -37.60 34.25 -9.22
CA PRO A 321 -36.94 33.80 -8.00
C PRO A 321 -35.51 33.39 -8.34
N THR A 322 -34.56 33.91 -7.58
CA THR A 322 -33.18 33.43 -7.56
C THR A 322 -33.18 31.91 -7.35
N PRO A 323 -32.54 31.10 -8.21
CA PRO A 323 -32.15 29.78 -7.78
C PRO A 323 -31.21 29.99 -6.59
N ASN A 324 -31.51 29.37 -5.46
CA ASN A 324 -30.55 29.19 -4.39
C ASN A 324 -29.30 28.55 -5.01
N THR A 325 -28.24 29.33 -5.21
CA THR A 325 -26.91 28.80 -5.46
C THR A 325 -26.44 28.18 -4.15
N THR A 326 -26.88 26.97 -3.88
CA THR A 326 -26.14 26.05 -3.02
C THR A 326 -24.78 25.88 -3.67
N ASN A 327 -23.72 26.26 -2.96
CA ASN A 327 -22.37 25.84 -3.33
C ASN A 327 -22.40 24.31 -3.52
N PRO A 328 -21.84 23.75 -4.60
CA PRO A 328 -21.78 22.30 -4.75
C PRO A 328 -21.04 21.73 -3.54
N THR A 329 -21.73 20.89 -2.76
CA THR A 329 -21.12 20.14 -1.65
C THR A 329 -20.10 19.19 -2.24
N THR A 330 -18.82 19.43 -1.99
CA THR A 330 -17.72 18.63 -2.54
C THR A 330 -17.33 17.49 -1.60
N TYR A 331 -17.18 16.28 -2.14
CA TYR A 331 -16.53 15.17 -1.46
C TYR A 331 -15.01 15.29 -1.59
N THR A 332 -14.29 15.13 -0.48
CA THR A 332 -12.82 15.18 -0.44
C THR A 332 -12.27 13.82 -0.04
N LEU A 333 -11.27 13.32 -0.77
CA LEU A 333 -10.60 12.07 -0.45
C LEU A 333 -9.88 12.18 0.90
N ILE A 334 -10.18 11.26 1.82
CA ILE A 334 -9.56 11.19 3.15
C ILE A 334 -8.62 9.98 3.25
N ASP A 335 -9.05 8.82 2.75
CA ASP A 335 -8.24 7.61 2.78
C ASP A 335 -8.24 6.93 1.41
N ASP A 336 -7.03 6.66 0.90
CA ASP A 336 -6.79 5.86 -0.29
C ASP A 336 -6.31 4.48 0.13
N LEU A 337 -7.18 3.48 -0.04
CA LEU A 337 -6.95 2.08 0.29
C LEU A 337 -6.67 1.25 -0.98
N SER A 338 -6.16 1.87 -2.05
CA SER A 338 -5.76 1.18 -3.29
C SER A 338 -4.50 0.33 -3.11
N SER A 339 -4.07 -0.35 -4.19
CA SER A 339 -3.02 -1.37 -4.19
C SER A 339 -1.73 -1.04 -3.41
N LYS A 340 -1.30 0.21 -3.31
CA LYS A 340 -0.09 0.57 -2.53
C LYS A 340 -0.31 0.56 -1.01
N ASN A 341 -1.55 0.75 -0.57
CA ASN A 341 -1.93 0.95 0.83
C ASN A 341 -2.86 -0.14 1.35
N PHE A 342 -3.38 -1.03 0.50
CA PHE A 342 -4.39 -2.01 0.89
C PHE A 342 -3.93 -2.92 2.03
N PHE A 343 -2.94 -3.80 1.85
CA PHE A 343 -2.54 -4.72 2.93
C PHE A 343 -2.05 -4.04 4.22
N PRO A 344 -1.32 -2.90 4.19
CA PRO A 344 -1.01 -2.15 5.41
C PRO A 344 -2.23 -1.57 6.15
N SER A 345 -3.32 -1.31 5.43
CA SER A 345 -4.55 -0.74 5.99
C SER A 345 -5.55 -1.77 6.51
N PHE A 346 -5.27 -3.07 6.36
CA PHE A 346 -6.14 -4.16 6.80
C PHE A 346 -5.40 -5.17 7.68
N SER A 347 -6.13 -5.78 8.60
CA SER A 347 -5.69 -6.92 9.41
C SER A 347 -6.48 -8.17 9.02
N LEU A 348 -5.83 -9.35 9.10
CA LEU A 348 -6.51 -10.62 8.85
C LEU A 348 -7.10 -11.17 10.16
N PHE A 349 -8.40 -11.41 10.16
CA PHE A 349 -9.08 -12.18 11.18
C PHE A 349 -8.73 -13.67 10.99
N SER A 350 -8.33 -14.35 12.06
CA SER A 350 -7.96 -15.77 11.99
C SER A 350 -8.60 -16.63 13.09
N SER A 351 -9.65 -16.11 13.73
CA SER A 351 -10.43 -16.86 14.71
C SER A 351 -11.51 -17.70 14.00
N PRO A 352 -12.19 -18.62 14.72
CA PRO A 352 -13.34 -19.33 14.16
C PRO A 352 -14.40 -18.39 13.60
N ASP A 353 -15.06 -18.81 12.54
CA ASP A 353 -16.10 -18.01 11.90
C ASP A 353 -17.28 -17.78 12.86
N PRO A 354 -17.66 -16.51 13.13
CA PRO A 354 -18.74 -16.21 14.07
C PRO A 354 -20.11 -16.76 13.66
N THR A 355 -20.30 -17.06 12.38
CA THR A 355 -21.55 -17.59 11.81
C THR A 355 -21.50 -19.10 11.61
N ASN A 356 -20.56 -19.77 12.29
CA ASN A 356 -20.39 -21.22 12.25
C ASN A 356 -20.10 -21.77 10.83
N GLY A 357 -19.47 -20.98 9.96
CA GLY A 357 -19.06 -21.39 8.63
C GLY A 357 -18.02 -22.51 8.62
N PHE A 358 -18.04 -23.36 7.58
CA PHE A 358 -17.04 -24.40 7.32
C PHE A 358 -15.79 -23.82 6.65
N VAL A 359 -15.17 -22.86 7.33
CA VAL A 359 -14.08 -22.03 6.83
C VAL A 359 -12.98 -21.89 7.88
N GLN A 360 -11.73 -21.80 7.43
CA GLN A 360 -10.56 -21.49 8.26
C GLN A 360 -9.92 -20.20 7.79
N TYR A 361 -10.22 -19.10 8.48
CA TYR A 361 -9.58 -17.84 8.15
C TYR A 361 -8.09 -17.86 8.51
N GLN A 362 -7.26 -17.55 7.52
CA GLN A 362 -5.81 -17.59 7.66
C GLN A 362 -5.27 -16.26 8.19
N ASN A 363 -4.24 -16.31 9.03
CA ASN A 363 -3.44 -15.13 9.33
C ASN A 363 -2.54 -14.76 8.14
N LEU A 364 -1.92 -13.57 8.17
CA LEU A 364 -1.12 -13.05 7.06
C LEU A 364 0.01 -14.00 6.62
N SER A 365 0.71 -14.63 7.57
CA SER A 365 1.84 -15.52 7.28
C SER A 365 1.37 -16.78 6.55
N SER A 366 0.32 -17.43 7.06
CA SER A 366 -0.25 -18.63 6.46
C SER A 366 -0.88 -18.33 5.09
N ALA A 367 -1.60 -17.22 4.98
CA ALA A 367 -2.24 -16.78 3.74
C ALA A 367 -1.20 -16.50 2.63
N ALA A 368 -0.11 -15.79 2.97
CA ALA A 368 0.97 -15.51 2.02
C ALA A 368 1.70 -16.80 1.60
N SER A 369 2.00 -17.69 2.55
CA SER A 369 2.66 -18.97 2.27
C SER A 369 1.82 -19.87 1.36
N ALA A 370 0.49 -19.83 1.51
CA ALA A 370 -0.46 -20.54 0.68
C ALA A 370 -0.87 -19.78 -0.60
N SER A 371 -0.29 -18.61 -0.88
CA SER A 371 -0.63 -17.76 -2.03
C SER A 371 -2.12 -17.40 -2.11
N LEU A 372 -2.78 -17.25 -0.96
CA LEU A 372 -4.19 -16.87 -0.87
C LEU A 372 -4.40 -15.36 -0.99
N LEU A 373 -3.34 -14.56 -0.85
CA LEU A 373 -3.39 -13.12 -1.06
C LEU A 373 -2.16 -12.63 -1.80
N GLY A 374 -2.29 -11.48 -2.45
CA GLY A 374 -1.18 -10.82 -3.13
C GLY A 374 -1.64 -9.75 -4.11
N TYR A 375 -0.80 -9.47 -5.09
CA TYR A 375 -1.11 -8.56 -6.19
C TYR A 375 -1.08 -9.32 -7.51
N LEU A 376 -2.07 -9.09 -8.37
CA LEU A 376 -2.11 -9.65 -9.72
C LEU A 376 -1.26 -8.81 -10.68
N SER A 377 -0.64 -9.46 -11.65
CA SER A 377 0.10 -8.81 -12.73
C SER A 377 -0.66 -8.99 -14.05
N PRO A 378 -0.75 -7.96 -14.93
CA PRO A 378 -0.07 -6.67 -14.88
C PRO A 378 -0.85 -5.55 -14.18
N THR A 379 -2.07 -5.84 -13.72
CA THR A 379 -3.02 -4.85 -13.18
C THR A 379 -2.57 -4.23 -11.86
N ASN A 380 -1.72 -4.92 -11.10
CA ASN A 380 -1.37 -4.59 -9.72
C ASN A 380 -2.59 -4.51 -8.79
N SER A 381 -3.70 -5.17 -9.17
CA SER A 381 -4.92 -5.29 -8.37
C SER A 381 -4.71 -6.26 -7.21
N ILE A 382 -5.48 -6.07 -6.14
CA ILE A 382 -5.42 -6.91 -4.93
C ILE A 382 -6.15 -8.23 -5.19
N TYR A 383 -5.47 -9.34 -4.91
CA TYR A 383 -6.03 -10.68 -4.93
C TYR A 383 -6.32 -11.16 -3.51
N LEU A 384 -7.55 -11.64 -3.26
CA LEU A 384 -7.99 -12.30 -2.02
C LEU A 384 -8.72 -13.59 -2.38
N GLY A 385 -8.03 -14.72 -2.32
CA GLY A 385 -8.54 -16.03 -2.71
C GLY A 385 -8.79 -16.99 -1.56
N VAL A 386 -9.20 -18.19 -1.94
CA VAL A 386 -9.42 -19.33 -1.07
C VAL A 386 -8.58 -20.52 -1.54
N ASP A 387 -8.32 -21.47 -0.64
CA ASP A 387 -7.75 -22.74 -1.07
C ASP A 387 -8.75 -23.48 -1.95
N HIS A 388 -8.31 -23.81 -3.16
CA HIS A 388 -9.07 -24.56 -4.16
C HIS A 388 -8.30 -25.80 -4.64
N THR A 389 -7.28 -26.22 -3.88
CA THR A 389 -6.38 -27.32 -4.25
C THR A 389 -6.43 -28.47 -3.26
N THR A 390 -6.67 -28.19 -1.97
CA THR A 390 -6.69 -29.23 -0.94
C THR A 390 -8.09 -29.53 -0.42
N LYS A 391 -8.31 -30.79 -0.05
CA LYS A 391 -9.47 -31.20 0.75
C LYS A 391 -9.24 -30.77 2.19
N SER A 392 -10.28 -30.25 2.84
CA SER A 392 -10.18 -29.80 4.24
C SER A 392 -11.20 -30.48 5.14
N THR A 393 -10.72 -31.19 6.15
CA THR A 393 -11.57 -31.87 7.14
C THR A 393 -12.11 -30.94 8.22
N SER A 394 -11.58 -29.73 8.37
CA SER A 394 -11.88 -28.81 9.47
C SER A 394 -12.21 -27.38 9.01
N GLY A 395 -12.61 -27.21 7.75
CA GLY A 395 -13.01 -25.93 7.16
C GLY A 395 -12.03 -25.46 6.07
N ARG A 396 -12.55 -24.95 4.96
CA ARG A 396 -11.72 -24.54 3.81
C ARG A 396 -10.91 -23.30 4.14
N ALA A 397 -9.61 -23.30 3.82
CA ALA A 397 -8.76 -22.14 4.06
C ALA A 397 -9.23 -20.95 3.21
N SER A 398 -9.45 -19.80 3.87
CA SER A 398 -9.98 -18.59 3.26
C SER A 398 -9.49 -17.36 4.01
N LEU A 399 -9.96 -16.18 3.63
CA LEU A 399 -9.59 -14.89 4.21
C LEU A 399 -10.81 -14.12 4.73
N ARG A 400 -10.60 -13.42 5.84
CA ARG A 400 -11.45 -12.34 6.33
C ARG A 400 -10.52 -11.19 6.71
N LEU A 401 -10.66 -10.06 6.02
CA LEU A 401 -9.84 -8.87 6.22
C LEU A 401 -10.73 -7.78 6.82
N GLU A 402 -10.22 -7.11 7.84
CA GLU A 402 -10.89 -6.00 8.51
C GLU A 402 -9.98 -4.79 8.46
N SER A 403 -10.51 -3.63 8.08
CA SER A 403 -9.70 -2.40 8.04
C SER A 403 -9.16 -2.05 9.44
N ASN A 404 -7.95 -1.51 9.49
CA ASN A 404 -7.33 -1.05 10.73
C ASN A 404 -7.99 0.24 11.25
N LYS A 405 -8.65 0.98 10.36
CA LYS A 405 -9.39 2.21 10.65
C LYS A 405 -10.89 1.93 10.60
N SER A 406 -11.63 2.72 11.37
CA SER A 406 -13.09 2.76 11.37
C SER A 406 -13.58 4.10 10.85
N TRP A 407 -14.76 4.12 10.22
CA TRP A 407 -15.38 5.32 9.69
C TRP A 407 -16.80 5.47 10.18
N ASN A 408 -17.26 6.73 10.15
CA ASN A 408 -18.65 7.07 10.35
C ASN A 408 -19.23 7.56 9.00
N ARG A 409 -19.71 8.81 8.93
CA ARG A 409 -20.32 9.37 7.72
C ARG A 409 -19.30 9.63 6.60
N GLY A 410 -19.68 9.37 5.36
CA GLY A 410 -18.83 9.59 4.19
C GLY A 410 -19.31 8.84 2.95
N LEU A 411 -18.42 8.73 1.97
CA LEU A 411 -18.65 8.00 0.73
C LEU A 411 -17.51 7.01 0.54
N LEU A 412 -17.85 5.71 0.56
CA LEU A 412 -16.95 4.62 0.24
C LEU A 412 -17.11 4.25 -1.23
N VAL A 413 -16.03 4.26 -2.01
CA VAL A 413 -16.00 3.81 -3.40
C VAL A 413 -15.06 2.61 -3.50
N ALA A 414 -15.54 1.49 -4.02
CA ALA A 414 -14.78 0.27 -4.23
C ALA A 414 -14.84 -0.15 -5.70
N ASP A 415 -13.68 -0.23 -6.35
CA ASP A 415 -13.56 -0.74 -7.72
C ASP A 415 -13.17 -2.22 -7.67
N ILE A 416 -14.09 -3.10 -8.06
CA ILE A 416 -13.95 -4.55 -7.97
C ILE A 416 -14.00 -5.14 -9.38
N ARG A 417 -12.98 -5.93 -9.75
CA ARG A 417 -12.84 -6.56 -11.07
C ARG A 417 -13.37 -7.97 -11.11
N HIS A 418 -13.25 -8.67 -9.98
CA HIS A 418 -13.73 -10.02 -9.80
C HIS A 418 -14.21 -10.21 -8.36
N MET A 419 -15.27 -10.99 -8.17
CA MET A 419 -15.72 -11.49 -6.88
C MET A 419 -15.93 -13.00 -6.94
N PRO A 420 -16.05 -13.70 -5.80
CA PRO A 420 -16.37 -15.12 -5.82
C PRO A 420 -17.62 -15.40 -6.66
N ALA A 421 -17.50 -16.36 -7.59
CA ALA A 421 -18.55 -16.69 -8.55
C ALA A 421 -19.83 -17.21 -7.87
N SER A 422 -20.94 -17.25 -8.63
CA SER A 422 -22.19 -17.85 -8.17
C SER A 422 -22.05 -19.37 -8.18
N GLN A 423 -21.73 -19.98 -7.04
CA GLN A 423 -21.43 -21.41 -6.92
C GLN A 423 -21.84 -21.97 -5.57
N CYS A 424 -22.18 -23.25 -5.50
CA CYS A 424 -22.63 -23.86 -4.24
C CYS A 424 -21.58 -23.79 -3.14
N GLY A 425 -22.03 -23.46 -1.93
CA GLY A 425 -21.25 -23.50 -0.70
C GLY A 425 -20.48 -22.23 -0.37
N VAL A 426 -20.37 -21.25 -1.29
CA VAL A 426 -19.69 -19.97 -0.99
C VAL A 426 -20.64 -18.96 -0.34
N TRP A 427 -20.09 -18.13 0.53
CA TRP A 427 -20.75 -16.96 1.11
C TRP A 427 -19.75 -15.78 1.13
N PRO A 428 -19.60 -15.08 0.00
CA PRO A 428 -18.74 -13.91 -0.10
C PRO A 428 -19.46 -12.64 0.36
N ALA A 429 -18.75 -11.77 1.06
CA ALA A 429 -19.27 -10.47 1.49
C ALA A 429 -18.22 -9.35 1.40
N PHE A 430 -18.68 -8.17 0.98
CA PHE A 430 -18.03 -6.87 1.16
C PHE A 430 -18.99 -5.96 1.93
N TRP A 431 -18.61 -5.63 3.16
CA TRP A 431 -19.53 -5.09 4.16
C TRP A 431 -18.79 -4.22 5.18
N MET A 432 -19.53 -3.65 6.12
CA MET A 432 -18.97 -2.90 7.22
C MET A 432 -19.54 -3.33 8.57
N LEU A 433 -18.69 -3.34 9.60
CA LEU A 433 -19.04 -3.76 10.96
C LEU A 433 -18.46 -2.82 12.01
N SER A 434 -19.24 -2.48 13.04
CA SER A 434 -18.75 -1.68 14.16
C SER A 434 -17.63 -2.37 14.93
N ASP A 435 -16.56 -1.63 15.25
CA ASP A 435 -15.50 -2.11 16.13
C ASP A 435 -15.56 -1.54 17.55
N SER A 436 -16.44 -0.56 17.80
CA SER A 436 -16.59 0.10 19.10
C SER A 436 -17.74 -0.47 19.95
N LYS A 437 -18.66 -1.24 19.35
CA LYS A 437 -19.78 -1.90 20.05
C LYS A 437 -19.91 -3.36 19.63
N ALA A 438 -20.46 -4.18 20.52
CA ALA A 438 -20.78 -5.57 20.20
C ALA A 438 -21.90 -5.63 19.16
N TRP A 439 -21.82 -6.56 18.22
CA TRP A 439 -22.90 -6.80 17.26
C TRP A 439 -24.19 -7.26 18.00
N PRO A 440 -25.38 -6.73 17.65
CA PRO A 440 -25.67 -5.79 16.56
C PRO A 440 -25.76 -4.30 17.00
N GLU A 441 -25.32 -3.94 18.20
CA GLU A 441 -25.53 -2.61 18.81
C GLU A 441 -24.81 -1.44 18.13
N GLY A 442 -23.74 -1.74 17.38
CA GLY A 442 -23.02 -0.75 16.57
C GLY A 442 -23.39 -0.76 15.09
N GLY A 443 -24.27 -1.68 14.69
CA GLY A 443 -24.74 -1.85 13.33
C GLY A 443 -23.80 -2.67 12.44
N GLU A 444 -24.38 -3.09 11.30
CA GLU A 444 -23.74 -3.79 10.18
C GLU A 444 -24.31 -3.27 8.87
N ILE A 445 -23.46 -3.04 7.87
CA ILE A 445 -23.85 -2.56 6.53
C ILE A 445 -23.30 -3.53 5.49
N ASP A 446 -24.15 -4.39 4.94
CA ASP A 446 -23.80 -5.30 3.85
C ASP A 446 -23.96 -4.58 2.52
N ILE A 447 -22.83 -4.22 1.91
CA ILE A 447 -22.80 -3.47 0.65
C ILE A 447 -22.95 -4.43 -0.53
N LEU A 448 -22.28 -5.59 -0.44
CA LEU A 448 -22.31 -6.65 -1.43
C LEU A 448 -22.30 -8.01 -0.73
N GLU A 449 -23.41 -8.74 -0.78
CA GLU A 449 -23.57 -10.04 -0.12
C GLU A 449 -24.54 -10.96 -0.88
N GLY A 450 -24.29 -12.26 -0.75
CA GLY A 450 -25.16 -13.34 -1.20
C GLY A 450 -24.54 -14.70 -0.88
N VAL A 451 -25.27 -15.76 -1.16
CA VAL A 451 -24.83 -17.15 -0.91
C VAL A 451 -25.06 -18.02 -2.13
N ASN A 452 -24.30 -19.11 -2.20
CA ASN A 452 -24.47 -20.17 -3.19
C ASN A 452 -24.56 -19.61 -4.62
N GLU A 453 -25.67 -19.87 -5.31
CA GLU A 453 -25.91 -19.49 -6.70
C GLU A 453 -26.65 -18.17 -6.88
N ALA A 454 -26.67 -17.31 -5.85
CA ALA A 454 -27.25 -15.98 -5.94
C ALA A 454 -26.76 -15.25 -7.22
N ARG A 455 -27.69 -14.59 -7.91
CA ARG A 455 -27.44 -13.91 -9.20
C ARG A 455 -27.56 -12.39 -9.11
N GLY A 456 -28.03 -11.89 -7.98
CA GLY A 456 -28.20 -10.47 -7.72
C GLY A 456 -27.76 -10.17 -6.29
N ASN A 457 -27.23 -8.95 -6.11
CA ASN A 457 -26.79 -8.49 -4.82
C ASN A 457 -27.97 -8.27 -3.85
N ALA A 458 -27.76 -8.54 -2.57
CA ALA A 458 -28.56 -7.98 -1.49
C ALA A 458 -27.73 -6.91 -0.76
N VAL A 459 -28.30 -5.71 -0.62
CA VAL A 459 -27.78 -4.71 0.31
C VAL A 459 -28.63 -4.81 1.56
N THR A 460 -28.02 -5.02 2.72
CA THR A 460 -28.75 -5.29 3.97
C THR A 460 -28.15 -4.46 5.10
N LEU A 461 -29.00 -3.97 6.01
CA LEU A 461 -28.54 -3.38 7.25
C LEU A 461 -29.04 -4.19 8.45
N HIS A 462 -28.16 -4.40 9.43
CA HIS A 462 -28.50 -5.04 10.69
C HIS A 462 -28.25 -4.09 11.85
N THR A 463 -29.19 -4.02 12.79
CA THR A 463 -29.11 -3.20 13.99
C THR A 463 -29.74 -3.91 15.19
N SER A 464 -29.56 -3.36 16.39
CA SER A 464 -30.48 -3.61 17.50
C SER A 464 -31.83 -2.92 17.30
N ALA A 465 -32.82 -3.27 18.12
CA ALA A 465 -34.20 -2.78 18.02
C ALA A 465 -34.35 -1.26 17.89
N GLY A 466 -35.27 -0.80 17.04
CA GLY A 466 -35.64 0.60 16.88
C GLY A 466 -34.98 1.31 15.69
N CYS A 467 -34.75 0.58 14.59
CA CYS A 467 -34.37 1.12 13.29
C CYS A 467 -35.26 0.48 12.22
N VAL A 468 -36.26 1.22 11.76
CA VAL A 468 -37.17 0.79 10.67
C VAL A 468 -37.06 1.77 9.53
N VAL A 469 -36.76 1.27 8.33
CA VAL A 469 -36.84 2.06 7.11
C VAL A 469 -38.30 2.10 6.63
N ASP A 470 -38.85 3.31 6.51
CA ASP A 470 -40.28 3.53 6.26
C ASP A 470 -40.57 3.81 4.78
N ASN A 471 -41.82 4.17 4.45
CA ASN A 471 -42.26 4.51 3.09
C ASN A 471 -41.53 5.70 2.43
N SER A 472 -40.68 6.45 3.16
CA SER A 472 -39.73 7.40 2.54
C SER A 472 -38.64 6.69 1.74
N THR A 473 -38.45 5.39 1.97
CA THR A 473 -37.75 4.48 1.07
C THR A 473 -38.71 3.98 -0.01
N GLY A 474 -39.29 4.93 -0.76
CA GLY A 474 -40.39 4.68 -1.69
C GLY A 474 -39.96 4.31 -3.11
N ALA A 475 -40.88 3.74 -3.89
CA ALA A 475 -40.68 3.40 -5.29
C ALA A 475 -40.26 4.63 -6.12
N GLY A 476 -39.09 4.56 -6.76
CA GLY A 476 -38.52 5.63 -7.57
C GLY A 476 -37.34 6.38 -6.93
N GLU A 477 -37.09 6.21 -5.62
CA GLU A 477 -35.88 6.72 -4.98
C GLU A 477 -34.66 5.80 -5.14
N PHE A 478 -34.91 4.51 -5.37
CA PHE A 478 -33.90 3.50 -5.68
C PHE A 478 -34.46 2.53 -6.72
N THR A 479 -33.59 1.78 -7.38
CA THR A 479 -33.99 0.89 -8.48
C THR A 479 -34.30 -0.54 -8.03
N GLY A 480 -33.75 -0.98 -6.89
CA GLY A 480 -33.93 -2.32 -6.33
C GLY A 480 -35.32 -2.61 -5.77
N THR A 481 -35.47 -3.76 -5.12
CA THR A 481 -36.72 -4.20 -4.48
C THR A 481 -36.52 -4.39 -2.99
N MET A 482 -37.28 -3.64 -2.17
CA MET A 482 -37.32 -3.84 -0.73
C MET A 482 -37.90 -5.21 -0.38
N VAL A 483 -37.17 -6.01 0.38
CA VAL A 483 -37.58 -7.33 0.87
C VAL A 483 -38.05 -7.25 2.32
N THR A 484 -37.29 -6.56 3.16
CA THR A 484 -37.57 -6.36 4.58
C THR A 484 -37.28 -4.91 4.97
N GLY A 485 -38.12 -4.32 5.83
CA GLY A 485 -38.04 -2.90 6.19
C GLY A 485 -37.58 -2.65 7.63
N ASP A 486 -37.59 -3.66 8.50
CA ASP A 486 -37.11 -3.52 9.88
C ASP A 486 -35.65 -3.99 9.95
N CYS A 487 -34.73 -3.12 10.37
CA CYS A 487 -33.30 -3.43 10.41
C CYS A 487 -32.90 -4.21 11.68
N ASP A 488 -33.83 -4.37 12.64
CA ASP A 488 -33.62 -5.19 13.83
C ASP A 488 -33.39 -6.67 13.46
N VAL A 489 -32.31 -7.26 13.98
CA VAL A 489 -32.00 -8.69 13.81
C VAL A 489 -33.04 -9.61 14.46
N ASP A 490 -33.78 -9.11 15.45
CA ASP A 490 -34.85 -9.82 16.15
C ASP A 490 -36.25 -9.24 15.84
N ALA A 491 -36.40 -8.55 14.69
CA ALA A 491 -37.64 -7.94 14.26
C ALA A 491 -38.83 -8.93 14.23
N SER A 492 -39.93 -8.54 14.88
CA SER A 492 -41.16 -9.33 14.88
C SER A 492 -41.77 -9.42 13.48
N GLY A 493 -41.96 -10.64 12.98
CA GLY A 493 -42.54 -10.89 11.66
C GLY A 493 -41.52 -10.95 10.51
N GLN A 494 -40.22 -10.80 10.81
CA GLN A 494 -39.14 -11.10 9.87
C GLN A 494 -38.36 -12.35 10.34
N GLY A 495 -37.56 -12.93 9.45
CA GLY A 495 -36.65 -14.00 9.84
C GLY A 495 -35.59 -13.50 10.83
N LYS A 496 -35.15 -14.36 11.74
CA LYS A 496 -34.02 -14.02 12.62
C LYS A 496 -32.79 -13.65 11.80
N ASN A 497 -32.09 -12.59 12.21
CA ASN A 497 -30.95 -11.98 11.53
C ASN A 497 -31.27 -11.47 10.11
N ALA A 498 -32.53 -11.25 9.74
CA ALA A 498 -32.86 -10.80 8.38
C ALA A 498 -32.43 -9.35 8.10
N GLY A 499 -32.52 -8.47 9.11
CA GLY A 499 -32.31 -7.03 8.92
C GLY A 499 -33.27 -6.43 7.88
N CYS A 500 -32.96 -5.20 7.45
CA CYS A 500 -33.70 -4.53 6.39
C CYS A 500 -32.90 -4.66 5.09
N SER A 501 -33.50 -5.25 4.06
CA SER A 501 -32.79 -5.70 2.87
C SER A 501 -33.46 -5.19 1.59
N ILE A 502 -32.63 -4.71 0.67
CA ILE A 502 -33.02 -4.31 -0.68
C ILE A 502 -32.21 -5.16 -1.67
N ARG A 503 -32.92 -5.93 -2.50
CA ARG A 503 -32.30 -6.73 -3.56
C ARG A 503 -32.11 -5.93 -4.84
N ALA A 504 -31.01 -6.19 -5.51
CA ALA A 504 -30.71 -5.63 -6.82
C ALA A 504 -31.80 -5.95 -7.84
N PRO A 505 -32.02 -5.10 -8.87
CA PRO A 505 -33.02 -5.38 -9.89
C PRO A 505 -32.60 -6.61 -10.73
N GLU A 506 -33.45 -7.65 -10.75
CA GLU A 506 -33.18 -8.88 -11.52
C GLU A 506 -33.84 -8.89 -12.91
N SER A 507 -34.71 -7.91 -13.20
CA SER A 507 -35.47 -7.83 -14.45
C SER A 507 -35.73 -6.39 -14.90
N GLY A 508 -36.20 -6.23 -16.15
CA GLY A 508 -36.53 -4.92 -16.71
C GLY A 508 -35.31 -4.07 -17.09
N LYS A 509 -35.54 -2.77 -17.32
CA LYS A 509 -34.50 -1.82 -17.77
C LYS A 509 -33.44 -1.52 -16.71
N ALA A 510 -33.74 -1.77 -15.43
CA ALA A 510 -32.83 -1.54 -14.31
C ALA A 510 -31.97 -2.77 -13.98
N LYS A 511 -32.16 -3.91 -14.68
CA LYS A 511 -31.39 -5.12 -14.46
C LYS A 511 -29.89 -4.83 -14.59
N SER A 512 -29.11 -5.25 -13.60
CA SER A 512 -27.65 -5.11 -13.60
C SER A 512 -26.96 -6.43 -13.18
N PRO A 513 -25.75 -6.71 -13.69
CA PRO A 513 -24.94 -7.86 -13.29
C PRO A 513 -24.26 -7.59 -11.94
N SER A 514 -25.05 -7.46 -10.87
CA SER A 514 -24.58 -6.99 -9.56
C SER A 514 -23.99 -8.06 -8.67
N TYR A 515 -23.85 -9.31 -9.12
CA TYR A 515 -23.31 -10.36 -8.26
C TYR A 515 -22.74 -11.55 -9.03
N GLY A 516 -21.73 -12.16 -8.41
CA GLY A 516 -21.19 -13.48 -8.74
C GLY A 516 -20.76 -13.62 -10.19
N THR A 517 -21.17 -14.71 -10.84
CA THR A 517 -20.70 -15.03 -12.20
C THR A 517 -21.04 -13.95 -13.21
N SER A 518 -22.25 -13.38 -13.13
CA SER A 518 -22.66 -12.33 -14.06
C SER A 518 -21.86 -11.03 -13.89
N PHE A 519 -21.50 -10.70 -12.64
CA PHE A 519 -20.62 -9.58 -12.32
C PHE A 519 -19.22 -9.80 -12.94
N ASN A 520 -18.66 -11.00 -12.79
CA ASN A 520 -17.35 -11.35 -13.34
C ASN A 520 -17.34 -11.34 -14.88
N GLU A 521 -18.40 -11.84 -15.53
CA GLU A 521 -18.57 -11.77 -16.99
C GLU A 521 -18.64 -10.32 -17.52
N ALA A 522 -19.23 -9.41 -16.73
CA ALA A 522 -19.23 -7.97 -17.00
C ALA A 522 -17.90 -7.27 -16.68
N LYS A 523 -16.85 -8.04 -16.30
CA LYS A 523 -15.53 -7.56 -15.87
C LYS A 523 -15.59 -6.74 -14.58
N GLY A 524 -16.61 -6.97 -13.76
CA GLY A 524 -16.86 -6.30 -12.49
C GLY A 524 -17.44 -4.89 -12.64
N GLY A 525 -17.14 -4.00 -11.69
CA GLY A 525 -17.63 -2.64 -11.65
C GLY A 525 -17.35 -1.93 -10.33
N VAL A 526 -17.99 -0.78 -10.14
CA VAL A 526 -17.79 0.09 -8.97
C VAL A 526 -19.01 0.02 -8.06
N TYR A 527 -18.78 -0.31 -6.79
CA TYR A 527 -19.74 -0.10 -5.72
C TYR A 527 -19.42 1.23 -5.03
N ALA A 528 -20.45 2.04 -4.80
CA ALA A 528 -20.33 3.26 -4.02
C ALA A 528 -21.40 3.28 -2.92
N MET A 529 -20.98 3.41 -1.66
CA MET A 529 -21.86 3.55 -0.51
C MET A 529 -21.74 4.96 0.06
N GLU A 530 -22.84 5.72 0.08
CA GLU A 530 -22.94 7.01 0.75
C GLU A 530 -23.65 6.83 2.09
N TRP A 531 -22.99 7.20 3.19
CA TRP A 531 -23.55 7.17 4.53
C TRP A 531 -23.65 8.60 5.07
N MET A 532 -24.90 9.04 5.22
CA MET A 532 -25.32 10.35 5.69
C MET A 532 -26.07 10.22 7.02
N GLU A 533 -26.33 11.35 7.68
CA GLU A 533 -27.04 11.38 8.96
C GLU A 533 -28.46 10.79 8.90
N SER A 534 -29.13 10.88 7.75
CA SER A 534 -30.51 10.46 7.57
C SER A 534 -30.69 9.32 6.56
N SER A 535 -29.61 8.81 5.96
CA SER A 535 -29.72 7.74 4.97
C SER A 535 -28.41 7.03 4.69
N ILE A 536 -28.51 5.76 4.30
CA ILE A 536 -27.44 4.99 3.65
C ILE A 536 -27.89 4.67 2.23
N SER A 537 -27.04 4.85 1.22
CA SER A 537 -27.37 4.58 -0.18
C SER A 537 -26.23 3.86 -0.88
N VAL A 538 -26.55 2.88 -1.72
CA VAL A 538 -25.57 2.06 -2.45
C VAL A 538 -25.88 2.07 -3.93
N TRP A 539 -24.88 2.47 -4.73
CA TRP A 539 -24.89 2.40 -6.18
C TRP A 539 -23.99 1.27 -6.66
N PHE A 540 -24.34 0.71 -7.81
CA PHE A 540 -23.48 -0.19 -8.56
C PHE A 540 -23.40 0.26 -10.01
N PHE A 541 -22.18 0.42 -10.51
CA PHE A 541 -21.89 0.79 -11.89
C PHE A 541 -21.13 -0.37 -12.56
N PRO A 542 -21.80 -1.19 -13.39
CA PRO A 542 -21.12 -2.23 -14.18
C PRO A 542 -20.01 -1.62 -15.04
N ARG A 543 -18.86 -2.29 -15.16
CA ARG A 543 -17.68 -1.73 -15.84
C ARG A 543 -17.92 -1.39 -17.31
N ASP A 544 -18.84 -2.08 -17.96
CA ASP A 544 -19.24 -1.86 -19.35
C ASP A 544 -20.40 -0.85 -19.51
N SER A 545 -20.86 -0.23 -18.42
CA SER A 545 -21.98 0.72 -18.44
C SER A 545 -21.57 2.14 -18.80
N GLN A 546 -22.54 2.92 -19.29
CA GLN A 546 -22.37 4.35 -19.49
C GLN A 546 -22.06 5.08 -18.18
N GLY A 547 -22.69 4.71 -17.07
CA GLY A 547 -22.44 5.33 -15.76
C GLY A 547 -21.00 5.11 -15.28
N TYR A 548 -20.43 3.92 -15.48
CA TYR A 548 -19.00 3.70 -15.22
C TYR A 548 -18.13 4.60 -16.11
N THR A 549 -18.46 4.69 -17.40
CA THR A 549 -17.73 5.54 -18.33
C THR A 549 -17.77 7.02 -17.92
N GLU A 550 -18.95 7.51 -17.60
CA GLU A 550 -19.18 8.93 -17.29
C GLU A 550 -18.56 9.35 -15.95
N PHE A 551 -18.64 8.49 -14.93
CA PHE A 551 -18.28 8.85 -13.56
C PHE A 551 -16.92 8.30 -13.11
N PHE A 552 -16.42 7.23 -13.75
CA PHE A 552 -15.28 6.45 -13.23
C PHE A 552 -14.21 6.06 -14.26
N SER A 553 -14.38 6.28 -15.57
CA SER A 553 -13.42 5.79 -16.60
C SER A 553 -12.11 6.58 -16.76
N GLN A 554 -11.80 7.52 -15.87
CA GLN A 554 -10.51 8.22 -15.91
C GLN A 554 -9.37 7.32 -15.41
N GLU A 555 -8.86 6.42 -16.25
CA GLU A 555 -7.71 5.50 -16.07
C GLU A 555 -7.68 4.62 -14.80
N ASN A 556 -8.46 4.93 -13.75
CA ASN A 556 -8.66 4.22 -12.49
C ASN A 556 -9.90 4.79 -11.78
N ALA A 557 -10.92 3.99 -11.46
CA ALA A 557 -12.17 4.48 -10.84
C ALA A 557 -11.97 5.07 -9.42
N THR A 558 -10.86 4.70 -8.77
CA THR A 558 -10.45 5.26 -7.47
C THR A 558 -9.73 6.62 -7.59
N ALA A 559 -9.40 7.07 -8.81
CA ALA A 559 -8.71 8.34 -9.07
C ALA A 559 -9.66 9.55 -9.26
N VAL A 560 -10.99 9.36 -9.10
CA VAL A 560 -11.95 10.47 -9.18
C VAL A 560 -11.70 11.44 -8.03
N ALA A 561 -11.09 12.59 -8.34
CA ALA A 561 -10.62 13.56 -7.35
C ALA A 561 -11.75 14.19 -6.49
N ALA A 562 -13.01 14.12 -6.96
CA ALA A 562 -14.19 14.62 -6.26
C ALA A 562 -15.46 13.95 -6.82
N PRO A 563 -15.84 12.75 -6.34
CA PRO A 563 -17.10 12.11 -6.76
C PRO A 563 -18.30 12.97 -6.34
N ASP A 564 -19.34 12.98 -7.19
CA ASP A 564 -20.59 13.70 -6.92
C ASP A 564 -21.78 12.74 -7.05
N PRO A 565 -22.24 12.14 -5.95
CA PRO A 565 -23.41 11.27 -5.95
C PRO A 565 -24.70 11.93 -6.45
N SER A 566 -24.80 13.27 -6.44
CA SER A 566 -26.03 13.97 -6.84
C SER A 566 -26.35 13.86 -8.33
N ILE A 567 -25.36 13.52 -9.16
CA ILE A 567 -25.50 13.35 -10.61
C ILE A 567 -25.59 11.89 -11.06
N TRP A 568 -25.49 10.92 -10.15
CA TRP A 568 -25.45 9.49 -10.49
C TRP A 568 -26.82 8.85 -10.77
N GLY A 569 -27.90 9.58 -10.52
CA GLY A 569 -29.25 9.04 -10.57
C GLY A 569 -29.58 8.15 -9.36
N PRO A 570 -30.71 7.44 -9.40
CA PRO A 570 -31.19 6.68 -8.24
C PRO A 570 -30.23 5.52 -7.89
N PRO A 571 -29.88 5.33 -6.61
CA PRO A 571 -29.10 4.19 -6.16
C PRO A 571 -29.82 2.86 -6.40
N MET A 572 -29.07 1.76 -6.34
CA MET A 572 -29.64 0.42 -6.32
C MET A 572 -30.41 0.16 -5.02
N ALA A 573 -29.86 0.61 -3.89
CA ALA A 573 -30.49 0.54 -2.58
C ALA A 573 -30.37 1.89 -1.87
N ARG A 574 -31.45 2.30 -1.21
CA ARG A 574 -31.48 3.49 -0.35
C ARG A 574 -32.22 3.10 0.91
N PHE A 575 -31.66 3.40 2.06
CA PHE A 575 -32.27 3.19 3.36
C PHE A 575 -32.48 4.57 3.99
N SER A 576 -33.73 4.94 4.20
CA SER A 576 -34.11 6.19 4.86
C SER A 576 -35.41 6.03 5.61
N GLY A 577 -35.65 6.92 6.56
CA GLY A 577 -36.90 6.89 7.32
C GLY A 577 -36.79 7.63 8.64
N SER A 578 -37.94 8.06 9.13
CA SER A 578 -38.08 8.64 10.47
C SER A 578 -37.99 7.60 11.58
N GLY A 579 -38.13 6.31 11.24
CA GLY A 579 -38.05 5.19 12.17
C GLY A 579 -36.63 4.71 12.49
N CYS A 580 -35.58 5.35 11.96
CA CYS A 580 -34.20 4.98 12.23
C CYS A 580 -33.29 6.21 12.38
N ASP A 581 -32.51 6.24 13.46
CA ASP A 581 -31.38 7.17 13.60
C ASP A 581 -30.10 6.48 13.12
N PHE A 582 -29.70 6.76 11.87
CA PHE A 582 -28.53 6.14 11.25
C PHE A 582 -27.22 6.54 11.93
N SER A 583 -27.16 7.65 12.67
CA SER A 583 -25.94 8.08 13.35
C SER A 583 -25.78 7.43 14.72
N GLU A 584 -26.89 7.06 15.36
CA GLU A 584 -26.88 6.28 16.61
C GLU A 584 -26.64 4.78 16.35
N ARG A 585 -27.23 4.26 15.26
CA ARG A 585 -27.28 2.83 14.96
C ARG A 585 -26.06 2.28 14.26
N PHE A 586 -25.34 3.11 13.51
CA PHE A 586 -24.10 2.74 12.85
C PHE A 586 -23.00 3.61 13.42
N VAL A 587 -21.97 3.01 14.02
CA VAL A 587 -20.86 3.76 14.62
C VAL A 587 -19.55 3.02 14.46
N ASP A 588 -18.50 3.78 14.13
CA ASP A 588 -17.12 3.32 14.01
C ASP A 588 -17.03 2.00 13.22
N MET A 589 -17.43 2.09 11.96
CA MET A 589 -17.59 0.96 11.07
C MET A 589 -16.27 0.64 10.36
N LYS A 590 -15.75 -0.57 10.53
CA LYS A 590 -14.65 -1.13 9.75
C LYS A 590 -15.15 -1.69 8.44
N ILE A 591 -14.35 -1.57 7.39
CA ILE A 591 -14.57 -2.25 6.11
C ILE A 591 -14.11 -3.69 6.23
N VAL A 592 -14.92 -4.62 5.74
CA VAL A 592 -14.65 -6.06 5.79
C VAL A 592 -14.80 -6.68 4.41
N PHE A 593 -13.84 -7.53 4.04
CA PHE A 593 -13.96 -8.50 2.94
C PHE A 593 -13.79 -9.90 3.49
N ASN A 594 -14.68 -10.82 3.14
CA ASN A 594 -14.48 -12.23 3.41
C ASN A 594 -15.09 -13.14 2.35
N THR A 595 -14.61 -14.38 2.34
CA THR A 595 -15.27 -15.50 1.66
C THR A 595 -15.50 -16.59 2.69
N ALA A 596 -16.70 -16.65 3.24
CA ALA A 596 -17.11 -17.75 4.11
C ALA A 596 -17.60 -18.95 3.27
N PHE A 597 -17.81 -20.07 3.96
CA PHE A 597 -18.37 -21.27 3.38
C PHE A 597 -19.43 -21.86 4.30
N CYS A 598 -20.56 -22.29 3.74
CA CYS A 598 -21.68 -22.81 4.52
C CYS A 598 -22.11 -21.83 5.62
N GLY A 599 -22.27 -22.29 6.86
CA GLY A 599 -22.63 -21.43 7.99
C GLY A 599 -24.12 -21.09 8.03
N GLU A 600 -24.45 -20.09 8.85
CA GLU A 600 -25.83 -19.74 9.21
C GLU A 600 -26.72 -19.30 8.02
N TRP A 601 -26.13 -18.96 6.87
CA TRP A 601 -26.88 -18.69 5.65
C TRP A 601 -26.66 -19.72 4.55
N ALA A 602 -25.47 -19.80 3.93
CA ALA A 602 -25.26 -20.67 2.76
C ALA A 602 -25.52 -22.15 3.07
N GLY A 603 -25.18 -22.60 4.29
CA GLY A 603 -25.48 -23.96 4.75
C GLY A 603 -26.96 -24.17 5.06
N LYS A 604 -27.61 -23.15 5.63
CA LYS A 604 -29.05 -23.20 5.98
C LYS A 604 -29.96 -23.35 4.76
N VAL A 605 -29.61 -22.76 3.62
CA VAL A 605 -30.39 -22.85 2.36
C VAL A 605 -29.85 -23.91 1.39
N TRP A 606 -28.91 -24.76 1.83
CA TRP A 606 -28.26 -25.77 1.01
C TRP A 606 -29.24 -26.74 0.34
N ASP A 607 -30.21 -27.25 1.11
CA ASP A 607 -31.18 -28.23 0.62
C ASP A 607 -32.06 -27.67 -0.50
N GLU A 608 -32.38 -26.37 -0.43
CA GLU A 608 -33.25 -25.69 -1.37
C GLU A 608 -32.52 -25.30 -2.67
N GLU A 609 -31.22 -25.00 -2.58
CA GLU A 609 -30.47 -24.40 -3.69
C GLU A 609 -29.45 -25.34 -4.34
N CYS A 610 -28.86 -26.26 -3.58
CA CYS A 610 -27.60 -26.91 -3.94
C CYS A 610 -27.60 -28.43 -3.84
N ALA A 611 -28.32 -29.02 -2.88
CA ALA A 611 -28.26 -30.45 -2.60
C ALA A 611 -28.63 -31.31 -3.83
N GLU A 612 -29.77 -31.03 -4.47
CA GLU A 612 -30.23 -31.79 -5.65
C GLU A 612 -29.23 -31.71 -6.82
N ARG A 613 -28.70 -30.52 -7.08
CA ARG A 613 -27.83 -30.27 -8.23
C ARG A 613 -26.44 -30.88 -8.06
N THR A 614 -25.90 -30.78 -6.85
CA THR A 614 -24.56 -31.31 -6.52
C THR A 614 -24.59 -32.81 -6.23
N GLY A 615 -25.73 -33.34 -5.82
CA GLY A 615 -25.89 -34.72 -5.37
C GLY A 615 -25.23 -35.00 -4.01
N VAL A 616 -24.93 -33.95 -3.24
CA VAL A 616 -24.26 -34.05 -1.93
C VAL A 616 -25.20 -33.60 -0.82
N GLU A 617 -25.28 -34.39 0.25
CA GLU A 617 -26.28 -34.23 1.33
C GLU A 617 -26.05 -32.97 2.16
N THR A 618 -24.79 -32.60 2.42
CA THR A 618 -24.47 -31.43 3.26
C THR A 618 -23.54 -30.45 2.56
N CYS A 619 -23.69 -29.15 2.87
CA CYS A 619 -22.80 -28.11 2.39
C CYS A 619 -21.34 -28.39 2.78
N GLU A 620 -21.11 -28.79 4.03
CA GLU A 620 -19.80 -29.06 4.60
C GLU A 620 -19.10 -30.21 3.88
N GLU A 621 -19.84 -31.26 3.50
CA GLU A 621 -19.30 -32.35 2.69
C GLU A 621 -18.91 -31.88 1.30
N TYR A 622 -19.78 -31.10 0.64
CA TYR A 622 -19.47 -30.56 -0.68
C TYR A 622 -18.21 -29.69 -0.65
N VAL A 623 -18.16 -28.74 0.29
CA VAL A 623 -17.02 -27.84 0.48
C VAL A 623 -15.76 -28.62 0.84
N ARG A 624 -15.83 -29.69 1.61
CA ARG A 624 -14.68 -30.53 1.97
C ARG A 624 -14.10 -31.29 0.78
N GLU A 625 -14.96 -31.92 -0.02
CA GLU A 625 -14.55 -32.93 -1.00
C GLU A 625 -14.24 -32.35 -2.40
N ASN A 626 -14.77 -31.18 -2.74
CA ASN A 626 -14.73 -30.61 -4.09
C ASN A 626 -13.87 -29.33 -4.17
N SER A 627 -12.58 -29.44 -3.82
CA SER A 627 -11.71 -28.27 -3.72
C SER A 627 -11.56 -27.47 -5.02
N ASP A 628 -11.50 -28.15 -6.15
CA ASP A 628 -11.35 -27.56 -7.48
C ASP A 628 -12.55 -26.70 -7.91
N ALA A 629 -13.74 -26.95 -7.34
CA ALA A 629 -14.93 -26.14 -7.58
C ALA A 629 -14.73 -24.66 -7.14
N PHE A 630 -13.79 -24.39 -6.21
CA PHE A 630 -13.59 -23.06 -5.61
C PHE A 630 -12.49 -22.23 -6.29
N ARG A 631 -12.04 -22.61 -7.49
CA ARG A 631 -11.05 -21.85 -8.25
C ARG A 631 -11.48 -20.40 -8.53
N GLU A 632 -12.76 -20.21 -8.84
CA GLU A 632 -13.35 -18.90 -9.13
C GLU A 632 -13.91 -18.20 -7.86
N ALA A 633 -13.58 -18.72 -6.66
CA ALA A 633 -13.97 -18.12 -5.39
C ALA A 633 -12.87 -17.16 -4.89
N TYR A 634 -12.64 -16.05 -5.60
CA TYR A 634 -11.69 -15.03 -5.21
C TYR A 634 -12.18 -13.62 -5.51
N TRP A 635 -11.65 -12.66 -4.75
CA TRP A 635 -11.79 -11.24 -5.01
C TRP A 635 -10.58 -10.72 -5.79
N GLU A 636 -10.85 -9.95 -6.84
CA GLU A 636 -9.89 -9.04 -7.46
C GLU A 636 -10.38 -7.61 -7.25
N VAL A 637 -9.70 -6.85 -6.42
CA VAL A 637 -10.06 -5.47 -6.07
C VAL A 637 -9.02 -4.53 -6.66
N GLU A 638 -9.44 -3.57 -7.49
CA GLU A 638 -8.52 -2.56 -8.03
C GLU A 638 -8.13 -1.56 -6.94
N GLY A 639 -9.09 -1.16 -6.10
CA GLY A 639 -8.84 -0.36 -4.91
C GLY A 639 -10.12 0.14 -4.24
N LEU A 640 -9.96 0.78 -3.07
CA LEU A 640 -11.03 1.50 -2.38
C LEU A 640 -10.60 2.90 -1.98
N CYS A 641 -11.56 3.81 -1.91
CA CYS A 641 -11.36 5.17 -1.42
C CYS A 641 -12.48 5.57 -0.47
N TRP A 642 -12.11 6.26 0.61
CA TRP A 642 -13.07 6.90 1.52
C TRP A 642 -13.02 8.42 1.34
N PHE A 643 -14.18 9.02 1.08
CA PHE A 643 -14.35 10.46 0.92
C PHE A 643 -15.23 11.03 2.03
N GLN A 644 -14.94 12.26 2.45
CA GLN A 644 -15.74 13.02 3.40
C GLN A 644 -16.47 14.15 2.68
N LYS A 645 -17.76 14.31 2.98
CA LYS A 645 -18.54 15.47 2.54
C LYS A 645 -18.12 16.70 3.35
N SER A 646 -17.81 17.80 2.64
CA SER A 646 -17.38 19.09 3.23
C SER A 646 -18.49 19.82 3.96
#